data_AF-A0A2U3CEP1-F1
#
_entry.id   AF-A0A2U3CEP1-F1
#
_cell.length_a   1.000
_cell.length_b   1.000
_cell.length_c   1.000
_cell.angle_alpha   90.00
_cell.angle_beta   90.00
_cell.angle_gamma   90.00
#
_symmetry.space_group_name_H-M   'P 1'
#
loop_
_entity.id
_entity.type
_entity.pdbx_description
1 polymer ?
#
loop_
_entity_poly.entity_id
_entity_poly.type
_entity_poly.pdbx_seq_one_letter_code
_entity_poly.pdbx_strand_id
1 'polypeptide(L)'
;MDYKKLQTLDQFEGKIQPINLDADAKKLATFFNEIDDLWPGTFTQGIKFDEKRTRDFIGKRKALEAYVAFDPSDRIVGLCSVHKRMEEPNVSYIGILGAHPDVLSKKYGKHLLLTAIEFSVANGDLRQDLHTWASNMKAVPLYKKIGLQWVPDTSVYMQNYIPAILQDSFCKPYFDKHPDWYLNQKRELTQAPDDDSFGKMKVFNYYFENKGDYLKVMIDRYSRSIMGITRSLDGEELSLVLQYDEHDVFTGIEKPFFLKVENKTNKEFSLNVAFEPSLEITPQKSQMSRHIPIGNVSIENYYSVIDTTIDSSIYRKTPSIKARVTLNGNDLILESGVRAKQPVDINSSDLTRWIPSGKQEVGININNRTTESIQGELIFWTDSDVTILNPVNQIKIDPESFIGLRITLKVPEYKEDNAVTLFCQLRMEKSKSRVFEIPVFISEYPSVAARIQKDKKRVILQNQNVRSIIHLEGARATLKSTEDSAMAISANILDFGPPFGFSEFNQVKFEPEIIYENNSIRVKLTKQSRSKESLIFSRNFELRPGDNHISVWEEIQNLGTIKDQVTILMQPSYSDGINMPMGNRYLVFEDELIVGPNYLWPIREGDLPEGTEQYEPWVCVEAGDVTYYHIYQTENTLANPSRGALTTLEKSVFIPALSLASSPKSWIGCSLRGKWKDVRELSYYLSKKTILPHSEKSVHPKSYLNIAIPNEELLLGKKVNDIQVNVTSTRFMPVTGKISLDLPDDWICTPKSQEISELNLKNPQNFTFQIQLPEITVSRTSKLKVKITSPSGELSEEISVLVFNNSLKPKIENLPPIGEKNVTKVQNESLAITSSKDFVGTLTSIKYKDTEYLHSNFPTMVPSLFFNQDPGGLLTILLGGNDDLSDLKFFNEKFQQSEVQNDPWYGVEYTVTVAERKSLKGLVFKTSYSLLSGDSQLVKIRLHISNPTSATFQFLSLSLLSPAINGSIEDMIAQLETTDTSIIHTFTRDNPLPIFALGTEHLKRLNYVKEGKSLSIVSPHSDANLFPLDAGKMILGGGVAKSWFLEPGESSECIFFLILGSSDRLKFEELSSIFQK
;
A
#
# COMPACT_ATOMS: atom_id res chain seq x y z
N MET A 1 20.75 -12.71 -35.25
CA MET A 1 21.49 -13.74 -34.51
C MET A 1 20.57 -14.95 -34.41
N ASP A 2 20.96 -16.13 -34.89
CA ASP A 2 20.08 -17.32 -34.94
C ASP A 2 20.35 -18.20 -33.70
N TYR A 3 19.48 -18.08 -32.68
CA TYR A 3 19.62 -18.71 -31.36
C TYR A 3 19.48 -20.25 -31.39
N LYS A 4 19.06 -20.85 -32.52
CA LYS A 4 19.18 -22.31 -32.73
C LYS A 4 20.62 -22.80 -32.57
N LYS A 5 21.61 -21.93 -32.79
CA LYS A 5 23.03 -22.21 -32.52
C LYS A 5 23.44 -22.14 -31.04
N LEU A 6 22.65 -21.51 -30.17
CA LEU A 6 22.94 -21.41 -28.73
C LEU A 6 22.32 -22.59 -27.96
N GLN A 7 21.17 -23.10 -28.40
CA GLN A 7 20.58 -24.34 -27.86
C GLN A 7 21.45 -25.58 -28.12
N THR A 8 22.29 -25.58 -29.16
CA THR A 8 23.11 -26.74 -29.52
C THR A 8 24.34 -26.94 -28.62
N LEU A 9 24.67 -25.96 -27.76
CA LEU A 9 25.76 -26.06 -26.78
C LEU A 9 25.29 -26.34 -25.35
N ASP A 10 24.00 -26.15 -25.07
CA ASP A 10 23.40 -26.33 -23.74
C ASP A 10 22.41 -27.50 -23.81
N GLN A 11 22.72 -28.63 -23.14
CA GLN A 11 21.90 -29.85 -23.15
C GLN A 11 20.49 -29.59 -22.55
N PHE A 12 19.57 -29.05 -23.35
CA PHE A 12 18.18 -28.78 -22.99
C PHE A 12 17.28 -29.86 -23.60
N GLU A 13 16.61 -30.62 -22.74
CA GLU A 13 15.79 -31.77 -23.16
C GLU A 13 14.33 -31.40 -23.46
N GLY A 14 13.92 -30.17 -23.16
CA GLY A 14 12.55 -29.69 -23.38
C GLY A 14 12.31 -29.04 -24.74
N LYS A 15 11.04 -28.71 -25.01
CA LYS A 15 10.61 -27.93 -26.19
C LYS A 15 9.90 -26.66 -25.74
N ILE A 16 10.18 -25.53 -26.38
CA ILE A 16 9.45 -24.27 -26.18
C ILE A 16 8.72 -23.91 -27.46
N GLN A 17 7.44 -23.54 -27.34
CA GLN A 17 6.62 -23.08 -28.47
C GLN A 17 5.56 -22.07 -28.02
N PRO A 18 5.03 -21.24 -28.93
CA PRO A 18 3.84 -20.43 -28.66
C PRO A 18 2.65 -21.28 -28.23
N ILE A 19 1.79 -20.73 -27.37
CA ILE A 19 0.56 -21.40 -26.92
C ILE A 19 -0.39 -21.60 -28.09
N ASN A 20 -0.87 -22.83 -28.26
CA ASN A 20 -2.04 -23.12 -29.06
C ASN A 20 -3.21 -23.40 -28.12
N LEU A 21 -4.00 -22.37 -27.79
CA LEU A 21 -5.05 -22.47 -26.76
C LEU A 21 -6.07 -23.58 -27.06
N ASP A 22 -6.32 -23.90 -28.33
CA ASP A 22 -7.23 -24.97 -28.73
C ASP A 22 -6.72 -26.36 -28.36
N ALA A 23 -5.40 -26.58 -28.46
CA ALA A 23 -4.76 -27.85 -28.12
C ALA A 23 -4.28 -27.92 -26.65
N ASP A 24 -3.90 -26.77 -26.07
CA ASP A 24 -3.14 -26.70 -24.84
C ASP A 24 -3.98 -26.42 -23.59
N ALA A 25 -5.22 -25.92 -23.73
CA ALA A 25 -6.04 -25.47 -22.59
C ALA A 25 -6.18 -26.51 -21.47
N LYS A 26 -6.40 -27.78 -21.81
CA LYS A 26 -6.50 -28.87 -20.82
C LYS A 26 -5.17 -29.15 -20.10
N LYS A 27 -4.06 -29.13 -20.84
CA LYS A 27 -2.70 -29.31 -20.28
C LYS A 27 -2.32 -28.13 -19.38
N LEU A 28 -2.66 -26.90 -19.79
CA LEU A 28 -2.48 -25.67 -19.02
C LEU A 28 -3.30 -25.67 -17.72
N ALA A 29 -4.55 -26.15 -17.76
CA ALA A 29 -5.37 -26.30 -16.56
C ALA A 29 -4.68 -27.20 -15.51
N THR A 30 -4.12 -28.32 -15.97
CA THR A 30 -3.34 -29.24 -15.12
C THR A 30 -2.12 -28.53 -14.54
N PHE A 31 -1.34 -27.87 -15.39
CA PHE A 31 -0.16 -27.10 -14.98
C PHE A 31 -0.49 -26.02 -13.92
N PHE A 32 -1.57 -25.25 -14.09
CA PHE A 32 -1.97 -24.22 -13.13
C PHE A 32 -2.33 -24.77 -11.76
N ASN A 33 -3.00 -25.93 -11.72
CA ASN A 33 -3.33 -26.61 -10.47
C ASN A 33 -2.06 -27.17 -9.79
N GLU A 34 -1.06 -27.59 -10.56
CA GLU A 34 0.19 -28.17 -10.04
C GLU A 34 1.19 -27.13 -9.50
N ILE A 35 1.11 -25.88 -9.97
CA ILE A 35 1.97 -24.79 -9.47
C ILE A 35 1.33 -23.98 -8.34
N ASP A 36 0.13 -24.35 -7.88
CA ASP A 36 -0.70 -23.54 -6.99
C ASP A 36 0.03 -23.09 -5.71
N ASP A 37 0.63 -24.04 -5.01
CA ASP A 37 1.35 -23.83 -3.75
C ASP A 37 2.68 -23.05 -3.91
N LEU A 38 3.15 -22.85 -5.15
CA LEU A 38 4.36 -22.06 -5.41
C LEU A 38 4.10 -20.54 -5.40
N TRP A 39 2.83 -20.12 -5.43
CA TRP A 39 2.45 -18.70 -5.46
C TRP A 39 2.01 -18.21 -4.07
N PRO A 40 2.48 -17.03 -3.62
CA PRO A 40 1.95 -16.41 -2.40
C PRO A 40 0.42 -16.24 -2.49
N GLY A 41 -0.31 -16.81 -1.53
CA GLY A 41 -1.77 -16.76 -1.49
C GLY A 41 -2.49 -17.73 -2.44
N THR A 42 -1.80 -18.73 -3.00
CA THR A 42 -2.26 -19.71 -4.01
C THR A 42 -2.53 -19.08 -5.39
N PHE A 43 -2.11 -19.74 -6.47
CA PHE A 43 -2.38 -19.29 -7.85
C PHE A 43 -3.86 -19.44 -8.23
N THR A 44 -4.49 -20.50 -7.74
CA THR A 44 -5.87 -20.90 -8.06
C THR A 44 -6.91 -20.27 -7.16
N GLN A 45 -6.48 -19.75 -5.99
CA GLN A 45 -7.33 -19.18 -4.95
C GLN A 45 -8.36 -20.18 -4.39
N GLY A 46 -7.99 -21.46 -4.36
CA GLY A 46 -8.82 -22.55 -3.83
C GLY A 46 -9.79 -23.18 -4.83
N ILE A 47 -9.88 -22.65 -6.06
CA ILE A 47 -10.75 -23.20 -7.12
C ILE A 47 -9.87 -23.77 -8.21
N LYS A 48 -10.03 -25.05 -8.55
CA LYS A 48 -9.21 -25.66 -9.60
C LYS A 48 -9.50 -25.08 -10.99
N PHE A 49 -8.48 -24.99 -11.82
CA PHE A 49 -8.62 -24.73 -13.24
C PHE A 49 -9.14 -25.96 -13.98
N ASP A 50 -10.15 -25.76 -14.82
CA ASP A 50 -10.56 -26.68 -15.87
C ASP A 50 -10.26 -26.08 -17.25
N GLU A 51 -10.64 -26.78 -18.33
CA GLU A 51 -10.37 -26.34 -19.69
C GLU A 51 -11.10 -25.01 -20.03
N LYS A 52 -12.36 -24.86 -19.63
CA LYS A 52 -13.16 -23.66 -19.91
C LYS A 52 -12.57 -22.46 -19.20
N ARG A 53 -12.29 -22.56 -17.90
CA ARG A 53 -11.69 -21.50 -17.10
C ARG A 53 -10.31 -21.11 -17.63
N THR A 54 -9.54 -22.08 -18.11
CA THR A 54 -8.24 -21.80 -18.74
C THR A 54 -8.39 -21.02 -20.05
N ARG A 55 -9.36 -21.40 -20.90
CA ARG A 55 -9.68 -20.66 -22.12
C ARG A 55 -10.12 -19.23 -21.82
N ASP A 56 -10.96 -19.04 -20.81
CA ASP A 56 -11.41 -17.70 -20.41
C ASP A 56 -10.24 -16.88 -19.84
N PHE A 57 -9.43 -17.46 -18.97
CA PHE A 57 -8.30 -16.80 -18.32
C PHE A 57 -7.18 -16.36 -19.29
N ILE A 58 -6.86 -17.20 -20.27
CA ILE A 58 -5.85 -16.88 -21.30
C ILE A 58 -6.46 -16.07 -22.44
N GLY A 59 -7.64 -16.45 -22.93
CA GLY A 59 -8.29 -15.84 -24.09
C GLY A 59 -8.80 -14.42 -23.85
N LYS A 60 -9.13 -14.06 -22.60
CA LYS A 60 -9.47 -12.68 -22.25
C LYS A 60 -8.25 -11.76 -22.16
N ARG A 61 -7.01 -12.26 -22.29
CA ARG A 61 -5.78 -11.46 -22.08
C ARG A 61 -5.12 -10.95 -23.35
N LYS A 62 -4.64 -9.70 -23.31
CA LYS A 62 -3.87 -9.04 -24.37
C LYS A 62 -2.37 -9.27 -24.17
N ALA A 63 -1.90 -10.48 -24.48
CA ALA A 63 -0.47 -10.77 -24.62
C ALA A 63 0.01 -10.40 -26.03
N LEU A 64 1.27 -9.97 -26.16
CA LEU A 64 1.96 -9.92 -27.46
C LEU A 64 2.25 -11.34 -27.95
N GLU A 65 2.70 -12.20 -27.03
CA GLU A 65 2.92 -13.63 -27.25
C GLU A 65 2.93 -14.35 -25.90
N ALA A 66 2.64 -15.65 -25.89
CA ALA A 66 2.81 -16.48 -24.71
C ALA A 66 3.42 -17.84 -25.10
N TYR A 67 4.49 -18.22 -24.40
CA TYR A 67 5.25 -19.43 -24.67
C TYR A 67 5.01 -20.46 -23.58
N VAL A 68 4.88 -21.72 -23.99
CA VAL A 68 4.81 -22.89 -23.11
C VAL A 68 6.02 -23.77 -23.29
N ALA A 69 6.44 -24.38 -22.19
CA ALA A 69 7.53 -25.35 -22.16
C ALA A 69 6.98 -26.76 -22.00
N PHE A 70 7.35 -27.67 -22.90
CA PHE A 70 7.02 -29.08 -22.87
C PHE A 70 8.22 -29.90 -22.41
N ASP A 71 7.98 -30.87 -21.53
CA ASP A 71 8.96 -31.89 -21.19
C ASP A 71 9.04 -32.98 -22.30
N PRO A 72 10.01 -33.94 -22.22
CA PRO A 72 10.08 -35.04 -23.18
C PRO A 72 8.84 -35.93 -23.25
N SER A 73 7.93 -35.83 -22.28
CA SER A 73 6.68 -36.58 -22.17
C SER A 73 5.48 -35.84 -22.76
N ASP A 74 5.69 -34.69 -23.41
CA ASP A 74 4.65 -33.82 -23.97
C ASP A 74 3.70 -33.20 -22.91
N ARG A 75 4.19 -33.06 -21.66
CA ARG A 75 3.51 -32.33 -20.57
C ARG A 75 3.94 -30.87 -20.56
N ILE A 76 2.99 -29.96 -20.37
CA ILE A 76 3.30 -28.54 -20.13
C ILE A 76 3.86 -28.40 -18.71
N VAL A 77 5.10 -27.92 -18.62
CA VAL A 77 5.85 -27.76 -17.37
C VAL A 77 6.31 -26.32 -17.14
N GLY A 78 5.96 -25.39 -18.01
CA GLY A 78 6.24 -23.97 -17.83
C GLY A 78 5.45 -23.07 -18.78
N LEU A 79 5.32 -21.80 -18.39
CA LEU A 79 4.61 -20.75 -19.11
C LEU A 79 5.36 -19.42 -18.96
N CYS A 80 5.46 -18.64 -20.03
CA CYS A 80 5.98 -17.27 -20.02
C CYS A 80 5.15 -16.39 -20.97
N SER A 81 4.46 -15.37 -20.44
CA SER A 81 3.71 -14.42 -21.27
C SER A 81 4.44 -13.09 -21.43
N VAL A 82 4.46 -12.55 -22.64
CA VAL A 82 5.06 -11.26 -23.00
C VAL A 82 3.93 -10.29 -23.35
N HIS A 83 3.96 -9.10 -22.78
CA HIS A 83 2.96 -8.05 -22.95
C HIS A 83 3.60 -6.75 -23.44
N LYS A 84 2.80 -5.90 -24.07
CA LYS A 84 3.23 -4.56 -24.47
C LYS A 84 3.10 -3.61 -23.29
N ARG A 85 4.10 -2.75 -23.08
CA ARG A 85 3.96 -1.59 -22.20
C ARG A 85 3.40 -0.42 -23.01
N MET A 86 2.20 0.05 -22.67
CA MET A 86 1.52 1.06 -23.49
C MET A 86 2.15 2.45 -23.35
N GLU A 87 2.82 2.74 -22.23
CA GLU A 87 3.46 4.04 -21.98
C GLU A 87 4.80 4.20 -22.68
N GLU A 88 5.54 3.11 -22.86
CA GLU A 88 6.85 3.08 -23.50
C GLU A 88 6.81 2.10 -24.67
N PRO A 89 6.57 2.57 -25.91
CA PRO A 89 6.20 1.71 -27.04
C PRO A 89 7.26 0.69 -27.47
N ASN A 90 8.53 0.89 -27.09
CA ASN A 90 9.66 -0.01 -27.39
C ASN A 90 10.05 -0.85 -26.16
N VAL A 91 9.08 -1.14 -25.29
CA VAL A 91 9.29 -1.91 -24.06
C VAL A 91 8.27 -3.05 -23.99
N SER A 92 8.80 -4.24 -23.75
CA SER A 92 8.01 -5.44 -23.47
C SER A 92 8.03 -5.75 -21.97
N TYR A 93 7.02 -6.47 -21.49
CA TYR A 93 6.85 -6.82 -20.08
C TYR A 93 6.54 -8.31 -19.91
N ILE A 94 7.22 -8.99 -19.00
CA ILE A 94 6.92 -10.39 -18.65
C ILE A 94 5.76 -10.44 -17.65
N GLY A 95 4.64 -11.00 -18.08
CA GLY A 95 3.41 -11.15 -17.28
C GLY A 95 3.49 -12.34 -16.32
N ILE A 96 3.04 -13.50 -16.79
CA ILE A 96 3.09 -14.75 -16.02
C ILE A 96 4.35 -15.50 -16.41
N LEU A 97 5.20 -15.81 -15.43
CA LEU A 97 6.28 -16.78 -15.55
C LEU A 97 6.09 -17.87 -14.48
N GLY A 98 5.90 -19.11 -14.93
CA GLY A 98 5.72 -20.26 -14.06
C GLY A 98 6.52 -21.46 -14.55
N ALA A 99 7.00 -22.28 -13.60
CA ALA A 99 7.64 -23.55 -13.88
C ALA A 99 7.17 -24.60 -12.86
N HIS A 100 6.93 -25.81 -13.31
CA HIS A 100 6.48 -26.91 -12.48
C HIS A 100 7.58 -27.30 -11.46
N PRO A 101 7.24 -27.68 -10.21
CA PRO A 101 8.22 -28.12 -9.19
C PRO A 101 9.26 -29.14 -9.70
N ASP A 102 8.83 -30.18 -10.42
CA ASP A 102 9.67 -31.24 -10.99
C ASP A 102 10.76 -30.76 -11.97
N VAL A 103 10.62 -29.55 -12.53
CA VAL A 103 11.55 -29.02 -13.53
C VAL A 103 12.34 -27.81 -13.04
N LEU A 104 12.22 -27.47 -11.75
CA LEU A 104 13.09 -26.50 -11.11
C LEU A 104 14.55 -26.95 -11.27
N SER A 105 15.43 -25.99 -11.56
CA SER A 105 16.85 -26.22 -11.84
C SER A 105 17.15 -27.03 -13.12
N LYS A 106 16.15 -27.40 -13.94
CA LYS A 106 16.33 -28.08 -15.24
C LYS A 106 16.31 -27.12 -16.44
N LYS A 107 16.61 -25.84 -16.23
CA LYS A 107 16.76 -24.79 -17.26
C LYS A 107 15.48 -24.39 -18.05
N TYR A 108 14.30 -24.96 -17.79
CA TYR A 108 13.05 -24.54 -18.47
C TYR A 108 12.75 -23.05 -18.34
N GLY A 109 12.82 -22.50 -17.12
CA GLY A 109 12.64 -21.06 -16.90
C GLY A 109 13.68 -20.19 -17.62
N LYS A 110 14.93 -20.68 -17.73
CA LYS A 110 16.00 -20.00 -18.48
C LYS A 110 15.63 -19.90 -19.95
N HIS A 111 15.25 -21.01 -20.57
CA HIS A 111 14.94 -21.04 -21.99
C HIS A 111 13.66 -20.24 -22.31
N LEU A 112 12.65 -20.25 -21.43
CA LEU A 112 11.46 -19.39 -21.59
C LEU A 112 11.82 -17.90 -21.61
N LEU A 113 12.70 -17.46 -20.71
CA LEU A 113 13.15 -16.07 -20.66
C LEU A 113 14.03 -15.68 -21.85
N LEU A 114 14.92 -16.59 -22.30
CA LEU A 114 15.73 -16.35 -23.51
C LEU A 114 14.85 -16.20 -24.74
N THR A 115 13.85 -17.08 -24.91
CA THR A 115 12.87 -16.98 -26.00
C THR A 115 12.07 -15.67 -25.93
N ALA A 116 11.72 -15.21 -24.73
CA ALA A 116 11.07 -13.91 -24.57
C ALA A 116 11.99 -12.75 -24.99
N ILE A 117 13.29 -12.77 -24.65
CA ILE A 117 14.26 -11.74 -25.09
C ILE A 117 14.43 -11.76 -26.61
N GLU A 118 14.52 -12.94 -27.22
CA GLU A 118 14.59 -13.07 -28.69
C GLU A 118 13.37 -12.44 -29.35
N PHE A 119 12.18 -12.70 -28.81
CA PHE A 119 10.94 -12.06 -29.26
C PHE A 119 11.03 -10.53 -29.14
N SER A 120 11.46 -10.00 -27.99
CA SER A 120 11.63 -8.57 -27.78
C SER A 120 12.60 -7.94 -28.80
N VAL A 121 13.74 -8.58 -29.05
CA VAL A 121 14.73 -8.12 -30.05
C VAL A 121 14.14 -8.15 -31.46
N ALA A 122 13.43 -9.22 -31.82
CA ALA A 122 12.80 -9.35 -33.14
C ALA A 122 11.67 -8.32 -33.34
N ASN A 123 10.99 -7.93 -32.26
CA ASN A 123 9.94 -6.92 -32.24
C ASN A 123 10.49 -5.48 -32.23
N GLY A 124 11.82 -5.29 -32.13
CA GLY A 124 12.47 -3.98 -32.04
C GLY A 124 12.36 -3.32 -30.67
N ASP A 125 11.98 -4.07 -29.63
CA ASP A 125 11.95 -3.58 -28.27
C ASP A 125 13.39 -3.36 -27.77
N LEU A 126 13.60 -2.27 -27.03
CA LEU A 126 14.89 -1.89 -26.46
C LEU A 126 15.03 -2.34 -25.00
N ARG A 127 13.92 -2.67 -24.34
CA ARG A 127 13.89 -3.07 -22.94
C ARG A 127 12.82 -4.14 -22.69
N GLN A 128 13.10 -5.03 -21.73
CA GLN A 128 12.15 -6.01 -21.22
C GLN A 128 12.07 -5.91 -19.69
N ASP A 129 10.87 -5.71 -19.14
CA ASP A 129 10.64 -5.46 -17.73
C ASP A 129 9.87 -6.62 -17.05
N LEU A 130 9.99 -6.76 -15.73
CA LEU A 130 9.12 -7.63 -14.92
C LEU A 130 8.99 -7.14 -13.47
N HIS A 131 7.95 -7.60 -12.78
CA HIS A 131 7.81 -7.49 -11.32
C HIS A 131 7.90 -8.87 -10.66
N THR A 132 8.49 -8.93 -9.45
CA THR A 132 8.45 -10.13 -8.60
C THR A 132 8.43 -9.72 -7.12
N TRP A 133 8.68 -10.65 -6.19
CA TRP A 133 8.73 -10.39 -4.75
C TRP A 133 10.12 -10.71 -4.19
N ALA A 134 10.53 -10.02 -3.12
CA ALA A 134 11.90 -10.07 -2.61
C ALA A 134 12.32 -11.46 -2.11
N SER A 135 11.37 -12.27 -1.63
CA SER A 135 11.63 -13.65 -1.18
C SER A 135 11.61 -14.70 -2.30
N ASN A 136 11.59 -14.31 -3.59
CA ASN A 136 11.73 -15.24 -4.70
C ASN A 136 13.18 -15.70 -4.90
N MET A 137 13.74 -16.35 -3.88
CA MET A 137 15.16 -16.75 -3.78
C MET A 137 15.62 -17.64 -4.94
N LYS A 138 14.69 -18.37 -5.58
CA LYS A 138 14.99 -19.28 -6.69
C LYS A 138 15.07 -18.56 -8.05
N ALA A 139 14.23 -17.55 -8.27
CA ALA A 139 14.10 -16.93 -9.59
C ALA A 139 14.99 -15.68 -9.76
N VAL A 140 15.19 -14.88 -8.71
CA VAL A 140 15.97 -13.63 -8.81
C VAL A 140 17.41 -13.86 -9.33
N PRO A 141 18.15 -14.90 -8.89
CA PRO A 141 19.48 -15.17 -9.47
C PRO A 141 19.44 -15.48 -10.97
N LEU A 142 18.41 -16.19 -11.44
CA LEU A 142 18.21 -16.47 -12.87
C LEU A 142 17.86 -15.18 -13.62
N TYR A 143 16.97 -14.35 -13.09
CA TYR A 143 16.61 -13.05 -13.67
C TYR A 143 17.86 -12.18 -13.85
N LYS A 144 18.66 -12.06 -12.80
CA LYS A 144 19.95 -11.37 -12.88
C LYS A 144 20.82 -11.97 -13.97
N LYS A 145 21.02 -13.29 -14.00
CA LYS A 145 21.87 -13.93 -15.01
C LYS A 145 21.38 -13.73 -16.46
N ILE A 146 20.08 -13.56 -16.67
CA ILE A 146 19.46 -13.24 -17.98
C ILE A 146 19.61 -11.76 -18.37
N GLY A 147 20.13 -10.92 -17.47
CA GLY A 147 20.42 -9.51 -17.70
C GLY A 147 19.51 -8.54 -16.95
N LEU A 148 18.48 -9.02 -16.23
CA LEU A 148 17.59 -8.14 -15.47
C LEU A 148 18.32 -7.45 -14.31
N GLN A 149 18.06 -6.16 -14.14
CA GLN A 149 18.60 -5.33 -13.07
C GLN A 149 17.48 -5.00 -12.09
N TRP A 150 17.65 -5.32 -10.81
CA TRP A 150 16.73 -4.94 -9.74
C TRP A 150 16.88 -3.44 -9.47
N VAL A 151 15.84 -2.68 -9.82
CA VAL A 151 15.77 -1.25 -9.58
C VAL A 151 15.70 -0.96 -8.07
N PRO A 152 16.66 -0.21 -7.49
CA PRO A 152 16.60 0.22 -6.09
C PRO A 152 15.30 0.97 -5.75
N ASP A 153 14.91 1.02 -4.47
CA ASP A 153 13.72 1.73 -3.99
C ASP A 153 12.41 1.26 -4.65
N THR A 154 12.32 -0.03 -4.97
CA THR A 154 11.11 -0.66 -5.54
C THR A 154 10.81 -2.00 -4.88
N SER A 155 9.53 -2.41 -4.91
CA SER A 155 9.08 -3.77 -4.55
C SER A 155 9.45 -4.79 -5.64
N VAL A 156 10.75 -4.95 -5.89
CA VAL A 156 11.38 -5.82 -6.90
C VAL A 156 10.84 -5.62 -8.32
N TYR A 157 10.94 -4.38 -8.79
CA TYR A 157 10.85 -4.07 -10.21
C TYR A 157 12.20 -4.34 -10.86
N MET A 158 12.20 -5.10 -11.97
CA MET A 158 13.43 -5.44 -12.69
C MET A 158 13.36 -5.01 -14.16
N GLN A 159 14.49 -4.51 -14.69
CA GLN A 159 14.61 -4.01 -16.06
C GLN A 159 15.75 -4.70 -16.81
N ASN A 160 15.53 -5.09 -18.06
CA ASN A 160 16.52 -5.76 -18.90
C ASN A 160 16.86 -4.93 -20.14
N TYR A 161 18.13 -4.55 -20.29
CA TYR A 161 18.64 -3.75 -21.41
C TYR A 161 19.45 -4.56 -22.43
N ILE A 162 19.53 -5.89 -22.26
CA ILE A 162 20.09 -6.78 -23.27
C ILE A 162 19.49 -6.55 -24.67
N PRO A 163 18.16 -6.33 -24.83
CA PRO A 163 17.60 -6.06 -26.15
C PRO A 163 18.21 -4.83 -26.84
N ALA A 164 18.38 -3.70 -26.14
CA ALA A 164 19.06 -2.52 -26.67
C ALA A 164 20.53 -2.79 -27.00
N ILE A 165 21.25 -3.46 -26.09
CA ILE A 165 22.69 -3.74 -26.23
C ILE A 165 22.98 -4.61 -27.48
N LEU A 166 22.14 -5.60 -27.76
CA LEU A 166 22.29 -6.47 -28.92
C LEU A 166 21.96 -5.77 -30.25
N GLN A 167 21.15 -4.72 -30.21
CA GLN A 167 20.72 -3.95 -31.39
C GLN A 167 21.60 -2.72 -31.67
N ASP A 168 22.42 -2.29 -30.70
CA ASP A 168 23.29 -1.12 -30.84
C ASP A 168 24.45 -1.36 -31.81
N SER A 169 24.64 -0.41 -32.73
CA SER A 169 25.63 -0.52 -33.83
C SER A 169 27.07 -0.54 -33.32
N PHE A 170 27.35 0.13 -32.20
CA PHE A 170 28.68 0.22 -31.62
C PHE A 170 29.00 -1.04 -30.80
N CYS A 171 28.01 -1.67 -30.18
CA CYS A 171 28.13 -2.95 -29.48
C CYS A 171 28.22 -4.15 -30.43
N LYS A 172 27.52 -4.11 -31.57
CA LYS A 172 27.38 -5.23 -32.51
C LYS A 172 28.69 -5.92 -32.93
N PRO A 173 29.81 -5.21 -33.24
CA PRO A 173 31.07 -5.87 -33.58
C PRO A 173 31.60 -6.85 -32.52
N TYR A 174 31.32 -6.60 -31.24
CA TYR A 174 31.69 -7.53 -30.17
C TYR A 174 30.88 -8.83 -30.26
N PHE A 175 29.56 -8.72 -30.47
CA PHE A 175 28.66 -9.88 -30.55
C PHE A 175 28.77 -10.63 -31.87
N ASP A 176 29.20 -9.98 -32.96
CA ASP A 176 29.51 -10.68 -34.21
C ASP A 176 30.72 -11.62 -34.04
N LYS A 177 31.72 -11.22 -33.23
CA LYS A 177 32.88 -12.05 -32.88
C LYS A 177 32.57 -13.07 -31.77
N HIS A 178 31.79 -12.66 -30.78
CA HIS A 178 31.47 -13.44 -29.57
C HIS A 178 29.95 -13.56 -29.39
N PRO A 179 29.27 -14.43 -30.16
CA PRO A 179 27.81 -14.42 -30.29
C PRO A 179 27.02 -14.86 -29.06
N ASP A 180 27.62 -15.62 -28.15
CA ASP A 180 26.95 -16.08 -26.93
C ASP A 180 26.98 -15.03 -25.81
N TRP A 181 26.13 -14.01 -25.92
CA TRP A 181 26.06 -12.94 -24.92
C TRP A 181 25.79 -13.48 -23.50
N TYR A 182 25.01 -14.56 -23.38
CA TYR A 182 24.61 -15.12 -22.08
C TYR A 182 25.80 -15.74 -21.34
N LEU A 183 26.65 -16.50 -22.05
CA LEU A 183 27.87 -17.07 -21.46
C LEU A 183 28.95 -16.00 -21.24
N ASN A 184 29.06 -15.04 -22.16
CA ASN A 184 30.08 -13.99 -22.09
C ASN A 184 29.77 -12.95 -21.01
N GLN A 185 28.52 -12.79 -20.60
CA GLN A 185 28.13 -11.86 -19.54
C GLN A 185 28.71 -12.25 -18.18
N LYS A 186 29.42 -11.31 -17.55
CA LYS A 186 29.92 -11.41 -16.18
C LYS A 186 29.14 -10.42 -15.31
N ARG A 187 28.56 -10.93 -14.23
CA ARG A 187 27.88 -10.10 -13.23
C ARG A 187 27.74 -10.86 -11.91
N GLU A 188 27.51 -10.10 -10.85
CA GLU A 188 27.08 -10.64 -9.57
C GLU A 188 25.60 -11.03 -9.61
N LEU A 189 25.26 -12.10 -8.89
CA LEU A 189 23.90 -12.66 -8.81
C LEU A 189 23.33 -12.57 -7.39
N THR A 190 23.87 -11.67 -6.56
CA THR A 190 23.38 -11.41 -5.21
C THR A 190 21.94 -10.95 -5.23
N GLN A 191 21.19 -11.37 -4.20
CA GLN A 191 19.79 -11.03 -4.04
C GLN A 191 19.64 -9.70 -3.31
N ALA A 192 20.03 -8.64 -4.00
CA ALA A 192 19.91 -7.26 -3.54
C ALA A 192 19.59 -6.35 -4.73
N PRO A 193 19.07 -5.13 -4.49
CA PRO A 193 18.96 -4.12 -5.53
C PRO A 193 20.31 -3.84 -6.20
N ASP A 194 20.30 -3.61 -7.52
CA ASP A 194 21.50 -3.25 -8.29
C ASP A 194 21.73 -1.72 -8.16
N ASP A 195 22.38 -1.28 -7.07
CA ASP A 195 22.65 0.15 -6.76
C ASP A 195 24.03 0.68 -7.23
N ASP A 196 24.46 0.26 -8.41
CA ASP A 196 25.72 0.73 -8.98
C ASP A 196 25.73 2.24 -9.22
N SER A 197 26.92 2.85 -9.09
CA SER A 197 27.15 4.27 -9.34
C SER A 197 28.41 4.50 -10.17
N PHE A 198 28.39 5.54 -11.01
CA PHE A 198 29.54 6.05 -11.77
C PHE A 198 29.74 7.53 -11.42
N GLY A 199 30.69 7.83 -10.55
CA GLY A 199 30.71 9.13 -9.86
C GLY A 199 29.46 9.29 -9.01
N LYS A 200 28.73 10.41 -9.14
CA LYS A 200 27.41 10.60 -8.52
C LYS A 200 26.24 10.16 -9.41
N MET A 201 26.53 9.63 -10.59
CA MET A 201 25.51 9.08 -11.49
C MET A 201 25.13 7.69 -11.03
N LYS A 202 23.85 7.38 -11.12
CA LYS A 202 23.22 6.13 -10.74
C LYS A 202 22.97 5.31 -12.00
N VAL A 203 23.59 4.14 -12.10
CA VAL A 203 23.69 3.38 -13.35
C VAL A 203 23.37 1.91 -13.16
N PHE A 204 23.12 1.21 -14.27
CA PHE A 204 23.25 -0.25 -14.34
C PHE A 204 24.41 -0.63 -15.26
N ASN A 205 25.30 -1.50 -14.79
CA ASN A 205 26.42 -1.98 -15.57
C ASN A 205 26.12 -3.33 -16.23
N TYR A 206 26.50 -3.46 -17.50
CA TYR A 206 26.59 -4.72 -18.22
C TYR A 206 28.03 -4.93 -18.65
N TYR A 207 28.59 -6.09 -18.34
CA TYR A 207 29.95 -6.45 -18.72
C TYR A 207 29.98 -7.81 -19.41
N PHE A 208 30.64 -7.87 -20.57
CA PHE A 208 30.83 -9.07 -21.37
C PHE A 208 32.31 -9.25 -21.64
N GLU A 209 32.82 -10.48 -21.49
CA GLU A 209 34.23 -10.78 -21.67
C GLU A 209 34.41 -12.16 -22.31
N ASN A 210 35.26 -12.24 -23.34
CA ASN A 210 35.66 -13.50 -23.95
C ASN A 210 37.02 -13.36 -24.66
N LYS A 211 37.95 -14.29 -24.41
CA LYS A 211 39.29 -14.34 -25.03
C LYS A 211 40.07 -13.00 -24.98
N GLY A 212 39.92 -12.24 -23.90
CA GLY A 212 40.60 -10.95 -23.69
C GLY A 212 39.89 -9.74 -24.32
N ASP A 213 38.91 -9.95 -25.21
CA ASP A 213 38.02 -8.89 -25.68
C ASP A 213 36.92 -8.64 -24.64
N TYR A 214 36.49 -7.38 -24.50
CA TYR A 214 35.38 -7.05 -23.61
C TYR A 214 34.50 -5.90 -24.09
N LEU A 215 33.29 -5.87 -23.56
CA LEU A 215 32.32 -4.81 -23.75
C LEU A 215 31.72 -4.42 -22.38
N LYS A 216 31.83 -3.14 -22.03
CA LYS A 216 31.14 -2.55 -20.88
C LYS A 216 30.08 -1.58 -21.38
N VAL A 217 28.84 -1.74 -20.94
CA VAL A 217 27.74 -0.82 -21.23
C VAL A 217 27.17 -0.28 -19.92
N MET A 218 27.04 1.04 -19.83
CA MET A 218 26.45 1.75 -18.71
C MET A 218 25.08 2.27 -19.12
N ILE A 219 24.06 1.86 -18.39
CA ILE A 219 22.69 2.33 -18.56
C ILE A 219 22.38 3.37 -17.48
N ASP A 220 21.86 4.51 -17.86
CA ASP A 220 21.33 5.50 -16.92
C ASP A 220 19.98 5.02 -16.36
N ARG A 221 19.84 4.97 -15.03
CA ARG A 221 18.61 4.46 -14.40
C ARG A 221 17.38 5.34 -14.63
N TYR A 222 17.58 6.63 -14.89
CA TYR A 222 16.51 7.62 -15.00
C TYR A 222 16.18 7.93 -16.46
N SER A 223 17.19 8.02 -17.34
CA SER A 223 16.95 8.10 -18.79
C SER A 223 16.49 6.75 -19.37
N ARG A 224 16.78 5.64 -18.67
CA ARG A 224 16.46 4.28 -19.06
C ARG A 224 17.04 3.94 -20.43
N SER A 225 18.30 4.32 -20.64
CA SER A 225 18.98 4.24 -21.93
C SER A 225 20.50 4.16 -21.73
N ILE A 226 21.22 3.82 -22.79
CA ILE A 226 22.68 3.70 -22.76
C ILE A 226 23.27 5.10 -22.56
N MET A 227 23.99 5.33 -21.46
CA MET A 227 24.74 6.57 -21.24
C MET A 227 26.22 6.44 -21.59
N GLY A 228 26.76 5.23 -21.61
CA GLY A 228 28.14 5.02 -22.00
C GLY A 228 28.46 3.61 -22.45
N ILE A 229 29.44 3.50 -23.33
CA ILE A 229 29.93 2.23 -23.88
C ILE A 229 31.46 2.27 -23.89
N THR A 230 32.08 1.20 -23.40
CA THR A 230 33.52 0.92 -23.56
C THR A 230 33.67 -0.41 -24.26
N ARG A 231 34.33 -0.42 -25.42
CA ARG A 231 34.57 -1.63 -26.20
C ARG A 231 36.06 -1.82 -26.40
N SER A 232 36.56 -3.01 -26.05
CA SER A 232 37.91 -3.46 -26.37
C SER A 232 37.83 -4.69 -27.29
N LEU A 233 38.38 -4.55 -28.50
CA LEU A 233 38.43 -5.61 -29.51
C LEU A 233 39.81 -5.63 -30.15
N ASP A 234 40.43 -6.81 -30.19
CA ASP A 234 41.73 -7.02 -30.83
C ASP A 234 42.83 -6.09 -30.29
N GLY A 235 42.73 -5.76 -28.99
CA GLY A 235 43.67 -4.87 -28.30
C GLY A 235 43.44 -3.36 -28.51
N GLU A 236 42.40 -2.97 -29.26
CA GLU A 236 41.99 -1.57 -29.43
C GLU A 236 40.79 -1.26 -28.52
N GLU A 237 40.92 -0.25 -27.67
CA GLU A 237 39.85 0.19 -26.75
C GLU A 237 39.34 1.59 -27.10
N LEU A 238 38.01 1.74 -27.08
CA LEU A 238 37.34 3.02 -27.27
C LEU A 238 36.17 3.13 -26.27
N SER A 239 36.09 4.28 -25.59
CA SER A 239 35.07 4.59 -24.58
C SER A 239 34.37 5.90 -24.89
N LEU A 240 33.04 5.93 -24.79
CA LEU A 240 32.22 7.14 -24.89
C LEU A 240 31.23 7.17 -23.73
N VAL A 241 31.13 8.29 -23.02
CA VAL A 241 30.23 8.46 -21.87
C VAL A 241 29.60 9.85 -21.87
N LEU A 242 28.27 9.91 -21.87
CA LEU A 242 27.49 11.13 -21.64
C LEU A 242 27.07 11.19 -20.17
N GLN A 243 27.42 12.26 -19.45
CA GLN A 243 27.15 12.37 -18.03
C GLN A 243 26.83 13.80 -17.57
N TYR A 244 26.09 13.89 -16.47
CA TYR A 244 26.00 15.09 -15.62
C TYR A 244 27.00 14.98 -14.46
N ASP A 245 27.05 16.01 -13.62
CA ASP A 245 27.72 15.93 -12.32
C ASP A 245 26.94 15.04 -11.34
N GLU A 246 25.62 15.13 -11.35
CA GLU A 246 24.67 14.30 -10.59
C GLU A 246 23.28 14.34 -11.22
N HIS A 247 22.41 13.39 -10.86
CA HIS A 247 21.05 13.33 -11.41
C HIS A 247 20.11 14.37 -10.83
N ASP A 248 20.23 14.71 -9.54
CA ASP A 248 19.31 15.61 -8.87
C ASP A 248 19.63 17.07 -9.23
N VAL A 249 18.69 17.73 -9.93
CA VAL A 249 18.92 19.07 -10.48
C VAL A 249 17.76 19.97 -10.12
N PHE A 250 18.08 21.15 -9.60
CA PHE A 250 17.07 22.16 -9.27
C PHE A 250 16.69 22.96 -10.53
N THR A 251 15.37 23.08 -10.76
CA THR A 251 14.84 23.78 -11.94
C THR A 251 15.20 25.27 -11.94
N GLY A 252 15.39 25.86 -13.12
CA GLY A 252 15.72 27.29 -13.25
C GLY A 252 17.18 27.66 -12.93
N ILE A 253 18.07 26.67 -12.78
CA ILE A 253 19.52 26.86 -12.62
C ILE A 253 20.24 26.20 -13.79
N GLU A 254 21.12 26.93 -14.47
CA GLU A 254 21.96 26.39 -15.55
C GLU A 254 23.06 25.48 -14.96
N LYS A 255 23.29 24.33 -15.60
CA LYS A 255 24.27 23.32 -15.17
C LYS A 255 25.06 22.76 -16.36
N PRO A 256 26.32 22.34 -16.16
CA PRO A 256 27.11 21.70 -17.20
C PRO A 256 26.73 20.22 -17.36
N PHE A 257 27.01 19.68 -18.54
CA PHE A 257 27.05 18.25 -18.83
C PHE A 257 28.21 17.95 -19.79
N PHE A 258 28.65 16.70 -19.81
CA PHE A 258 29.88 16.30 -20.49
C PHE A 258 29.69 15.07 -21.37
N LEU A 259 30.25 15.13 -22.59
CA LEU A 259 30.53 13.94 -23.39
C LEU A 259 32.03 13.64 -23.32
N LYS A 260 32.38 12.56 -22.63
CA LYS A 260 33.76 12.10 -22.47
C LYS A 260 34.07 11.00 -23.47
N VAL A 261 35.21 11.11 -24.14
CA VAL A 261 35.71 10.13 -25.11
C VAL A 261 37.13 9.73 -24.72
N GLU A 262 37.38 8.44 -24.56
CA GLU A 262 38.71 7.89 -24.33
C GLU A 262 39.06 6.97 -25.50
N ASN A 263 40.10 7.33 -26.25
CA ASN A 263 40.55 6.63 -27.44
C ASN A 263 41.93 6.00 -27.17
N LYS A 264 41.95 4.70 -26.94
CA LYS A 264 43.18 3.90 -26.81
C LYS A 264 43.43 3.02 -28.05
N THR A 265 42.89 3.43 -29.20
CA THR A 265 43.19 2.80 -30.48
C THR A 265 44.46 3.39 -31.10
N ASN A 266 44.87 2.87 -32.26
CA ASN A 266 45.98 3.41 -33.05
C ASN A 266 45.52 4.47 -34.09
N LYS A 267 44.25 4.88 -34.07
CA LYS A 267 43.64 5.78 -35.06
C LYS A 267 43.00 6.98 -34.38
N GLU A 268 43.02 8.11 -35.09
CA GLU A 268 42.28 9.30 -34.71
C GLU A 268 40.93 9.33 -35.43
N PHE A 269 39.93 9.97 -34.83
CA PHE A 269 38.56 9.96 -35.36
C PHE A 269 37.97 11.38 -35.43
N SER A 270 37.08 11.60 -36.38
CA SER A 270 36.18 12.76 -36.37
C SER A 270 34.87 12.38 -35.69
N LEU A 271 34.50 13.14 -34.67
CA LEU A 271 33.26 12.99 -33.91
C LEU A 271 32.32 14.13 -34.25
N ASN A 272 31.12 13.80 -34.72
CA ASN A 272 30.00 14.72 -34.80
C ASN A 272 28.95 14.32 -33.78
N VAL A 273 28.47 15.27 -33.00
CA VAL A 273 27.41 15.05 -32.01
C VAL A 273 26.27 16.04 -32.23
N ALA A 274 25.06 15.52 -32.30
CA ALA A 274 23.84 16.30 -32.22
C ALA A 274 23.15 16.03 -30.87
N PHE A 275 23.01 17.06 -30.06
CA PHE A 275 22.26 17.02 -28.81
C PHE A 275 20.80 17.38 -29.10
N GLU A 276 19.93 16.38 -28.96
CA GLU A 276 18.48 16.57 -29.12
C GLU A 276 17.92 17.17 -27.81
N PRO A 277 17.25 18.33 -27.86
CA PRO A 277 16.49 18.82 -26.72
C PRO A 277 15.34 17.86 -26.41
N SER A 278 14.97 17.78 -25.13
CA SER A 278 13.66 17.27 -24.70
C SER A 278 12.72 18.46 -24.48
N LEU A 279 11.43 18.20 -24.22
CA LEU A 279 10.46 19.28 -23.94
C LEU A 279 10.87 20.09 -22.70
N GLU A 280 11.63 19.48 -21.80
CA GLU A 280 11.96 20.00 -20.47
C GLU A 280 13.42 20.45 -20.33
N ILE A 281 14.32 20.00 -21.22
CA ILE A 281 15.75 20.33 -21.21
C ILE A 281 16.21 20.84 -22.57
N THR A 282 16.78 22.03 -22.58
CA THR A 282 17.41 22.61 -23.77
C THR A 282 18.93 22.69 -23.59
N PRO A 283 19.73 21.98 -24.41
CA PRO A 283 21.17 22.17 -24.42
C PRO A 283 21.52 23.51 -25.07
N GLN A 284 22.54 24.19 -24.56
CA GLN A 284 22.97 25.49 -25.06
C GLN A 284 23.51 25.39 -26.50
N LYS A 285 24.23 24.32 -26.82
CA LYS A 285 24.66 23.98 -28.19
C LYS A 285 23.95 22.71 -28.65
N SER A 286 23.27 22.77 -29.79
CA SER A 286 22.54 21.64 -30.37
C SER A 286 23.44 20.71 -31.20
N GLN A 287 24.57 21.19 -31.71
CA GLN A 287 25.52 20.39 -32.50
C GLN A 287 26.96 20.79 -32.19
N MET A 288 27.85 19.81 -32.23
CA MET A 288 29.29 20.02 -32.08
C MET A 288 30.07 19.03 -32.96
N SER A 289 31.22 19.48 -33.46
CA SER A 289 32.20 18.64 -34.15
C SER A 289 33.55 18.75 -33.44
N ARG A 290 34.21 17.62 -33.22
CA ARG A 290 35.52 17.55 -32.59
C ARG A 290 36.41 16.50 -33.24
N HIS A 291 37.70 16.82 -33.32
CA HIS A 291 38.75 15.86 -33.60
C HIS A 291 39.06 15.07 -32.32
N ILE A 292 39.09 13.75 -32.41
CA ILE A 292 39.37 12.83 -31.30
C ILE A 292 40.76 12.22 -31.51
N PRO A 293 41.81 12.79 -30.88
CA PRO A 293 43.14 12.19 -30.88
C PRO A 293 43.18 10.91 -30.03
N ILE A 294 44.32 10.23 -30.04
CA ILE A 294 44.62 9.18 -29.06
C ILE A 294 44.71 9.82 -27.66
N GLY A 295 44.05 9.24 -26.67
CA GLY A 295 43.94 9.77 -25.31
C GLY A 295 42.52 10.19 -24.93
N ASN A 296 42.41 11.15 -24.00
CA ASN A 296 41.15 11.58 -23.40
C ASN A 296 40.68 12.93 -23.95
N VAL A 297 39.41 13.03 -24.30
CA VAL A 297 38.72 14.25 -24.72
C VAL A 297 37.46 14.43 -23.89
N SER A 298 37.22 15.64 -23.38
CA SER A 298 35.97 16.01 -22.69
C SER A 298 35.32 17.18 -23.43
N ILE A 299 34.06 16.99 -23.84
CA ILE A 299 33.25 18.00 -24.51
C ILE A 299 32.23 18.52 -23.50
N GLU A 300 32.40 19.76 -23.07
CA GLU A 300 31.51 20.44 -22.12
C GLU A 300 30.43 21.25 -22.86
N ASN A 301 29.21 21.18 -22.34
CA ASN A 301 28.05 21.93 -22.80
C ASN A 301 27.13 22.23 -21.59
N TYR A 302 26.15 23.11 -21.74
CA TYR A 302 25.29 23.56 -20.64
C TYR A 302 23.83 23.30 -20.95
N TYR A 303 23.02 23.18 -19.90
CA TYR A 303 21.57 23.01 -20.01
C TYR A 303 20.85 23.72 -18.86
N SER A 304 19.57 23.99 -19.07
CA SER A 304 18.66 24.40 -18.01
C SER A 304 17.38 23.55 -18.07
N VAL A 305 16.82 23.24 -16.90
CA VAL A 305 15.53 22.56 -16.78
C VAL A 305 14.44 23.63 -16.67
N ILE A 306 13.51 23.63 -17.63
CA ILE A 306 12.52 24.71 -17.81
C ILE A 306 11.17 24.32 -17.19
N ASP A 307 10.74 23.06 -17.30
CA ASP A 307 9.45 22.59 -16.79
C ASP A 307 9.56 22.11 -15.33
N THR A 308 8.55 22.47 -14.54
CA THR A 308 8.47 22.29 -13.08
C THR A 308 7.37 21.31 -12.64
N THR A 309 6.68 20.69 -13.61
CA THR A 309 5.56 19.74 -13.40
C THR A 309 5.95 18.28 -13.65
N ILE A 310 7.27 18.04 -13.75
CA ILE A 310 7.89 16.77 -14.13
C ILE A 310 7.74 15.76 -12.99
N ASP A 311 7.19 14.58 -13.31
CA ASP A 311 7.16 13.45 -12.39
C ASP A 311 8.56 12.82 -12.35
N SER A 312 9.21 12.87 -11.18
CA SER A 312 10.53 12.27 -10.93
C SER A 312 10.44 10.89 -10.28
N SER A 313 9.27 10.26 -10.34
CA SER A 313 9.04 8.88 -9.94
C SER A 313 10.04 7.93 -10.61
N ILE A 314 10.57 7.00 -9.81
CA ILE A 314 11.47 5.94 -10.28
C ILE A 314 10.81 5.02 -11.32
N TYR A 315 9.48 4.99 -11.36
CA TYR A 315 8.69 4.22 -12.30
C TYR A 315 8.53 4.88 -13.68
N ARG A 316 9.04 6.11 -13.88
CA ARG A 316 9.07 6.76 -15.20
C ARG A 316 10.47 7.08 -15.69
N LYS A 317 10.57 7.25 -17.01
CA LYS A 317 11.71 7.91 -17.64
C LYS A 317 11.70 9.38 -17.27
N THR A 318 12.85 9.91 -16.86
CA THR A 318 13.00 11.33 -16.55
C THR A 318 13.45 12.10 -17.79
N PRO A 319 13.31 13.44 -17.80
CA PRO A 319 13.95 14.29 -18.80
C PRO A 319 15.43 13.96 -18.94
N SER A 320 15.91 14.05 -20.17
CA SER A 320 17.25 13.63 -20.54
C SER A 320 17.81 14.49 -21.66
N ILE A 321 19.13 14.46 -21.80
CA ILE A 321 19.84 14.89 -23.00
C ILE A 321 20.17 13.64 -23.80
N LYS A 322 19.76 13.64 -25.05
CA LYS A 322 20.08 12.57 -26.01
C LYS A 322 21.11 13.08 -27.00
N ALA A 323 22.26 12.41 -27.05
CA ALA A 323 23.36 12.68 -27.96
C ALA A 323 23.36 11.64 -29.09
N ARG A 324 23.06 12.06 -30.32
CA ARG A 324 23.37 11.26 -31.51
C ARG A 324 24.81 11.49 -31.89
N VAL A 325 25.62 10.46 -31.78
CA VAL A 325 27.06 10.51 -32.01
C VAL A 325 27.37 9.74 -33.29
N THR A 326 27.94 10.42 -34.27
CA THR A 326 28.50 9.81 -35.47
C THR A 326 30.02 9.80 -35.33
N LEU A 327 30.60 8.60 -35.28
CA LEU A 327 32.04 8.37 -35.21
C LEU A 327 32.49 7.54 -36.42
N ASN A 328 33.17 8.21 -37.36
CA ASN A 328 33.67 7.60 -38.60
C ASN A 328 32.61 6.78 -39.39
N GLY A 329 31.39 7.31 -39.48
CA GLY A 329 30.26 6.67 -40.17
C GLY A 329 29.46 5.65 -39.36
N ASN A 330 29.84 5.36 -38.10
CA ASN A 330 29.01 4.57 -37.19
C ASN A 330 28.20 5.50 -36.28
N ASP A 331 26.90 5.28 -36.21
CA ASP A 331 25.99 6.07 -35.40
C ASP A 331 25.61 5.32 -34.11
N LEU A 332 25.81 5.98 -32.97
CA LEU A 332 25.29 5.53 -31.69
C LEU A 332 24.47 6.62 -31.01
N ILE A 333 23.62 6.20 -30.08
CA ILE A 333 22.79 7.10 -29.27
C ILE A 333 23.21 6.92 -27.81
N LEU A 334 23.66 8.02 -27.20
CA LEU A 334 23.89 8.09 -25.76
C LEU A 334 22.84 8.99 -25.13
N GLU A 335 22.35 8.64 -23.94
CA GLU A 335 21.31 9.39 -23.28
C GLU A 335 21.46 9.35 -21.75
N SER A 336 21.49 10.53 -21.14
CA SER A 336 21.66 10.72 -19.70
C SER A 336 20.48 11.53 -19.16
N GLY A 337 19.94 11.15 -18.00
CA GLY A 337 18.71 11.69 -17.41
C GLY A 337 18.95 12.53 -16.16
N VAL A 338 18.07 13.48 -15.88
CA VAL A 338 18.06 14.27 -14.64
C VAL A 338 16.72 14.16 -13.92
N ARG A 339 16.79 14.16 -12.60
CA ARG A 339 15.66 14.31 -11.69
C ARG A 339 15.47 15.78 -11.35
N ALA A 340 14.55 16.41 -12.06
CA ALA A 340 14.14 17.77 -11.77
C ALA A 340 13.49 17.86 -10.39
N LYS A 341 14.05 18.67 -9.50
CA LYS A 341 13.51 18.98 -8.18
C LYS A 341 13.19 20.47 -8.08
N GLN A 342 12.09 20.80 -7.40
CA GLN A 342 11.85 22.18 -6.99
C GLN A 342 12.78 22.53 -5.81
N PRO A 343 13.39 23.73 -5.80
CA PRO A 343 14.20 24.17 -4.67
C PRO A 343 13.37 24.36 -3.40
N VAL A 344 12.06 24.65 -3.56
CA VAL A 344 11.10 24.69 -2.46
C VAL A 344 9.86 23.87 -2.78
N ASP A 345 9.19 23.37 -1.75
CA ASP A 345 7.86 22.78 -1.85
C ASP A 345 6.89 23.56 -0.98
N ILE A 346 5.67 23.80 -1.49
CA ILE A 346 4.66 24.61 -0.80
C ILE A 346 3.38 23.79 -0.68
N ASN A 347 2.98 23.54 0.57
CA ASN A 347 1.80 22.76 0.90
C ASN A 347 0.92 23.55 1.89
N SER A 348 -0.36 23.24 1.94
CA SER A 348 -1.29 23.81 2.93
C SER A 348 -2.15 22.71 3.51
N SER A 349 -2.16 22.63 4.83
CA SER A 349 -2.99 21.72 5.63
C SER A 349 -4.42 22.25 5.81
N ASP A 350 -4.60 23.58 5.81
CA ASP A 350 -5.80 24.24 6.30
C ASP A 350 -6.89 24.37 5.23
N LEU A 351 -6.52 24.26 3.95
CA LEU A 351 -7.38 24.47 2.79
C LEU A 351 -8.22 23.26 2.42
N THR A 352 -8.39 22.34 3.38
CA THR A 352 -9.26 21.18 3.21
C THR A 352 -10.73 21.47 3.55
N ARG A 353 -11.00 22.57 4.25
CA ARG A 353 -12.34 22.94 4.75
C ARG A 353 -13.00 24.03 3.91
N TRP A 354 -14.33 24.09 3.98
CA TRP A 354 -15.10 25.23 3.49
C TRP A 354 -14.78 26.44 4.35
N ILE A 355 -14.38 27.54 3.71
CA ILE A 355 -14.07 28.80 4.36
C ILE A 355 -15.30 29.70 4.26
N PRO A 356 -15.85 30.21 5.38
CA PRO A 356 -16.97 31.14 5.34
C PRO A 356 -16.51 32.55 4.92
N SER A 357 -17.46 33.45 4.70
CA SER A 357 -17.16 34.85 4.41
C SER A 357 -16.42 35.55 5.57
N GLY A 358 -15.89 36.74 5.30
CA GLY A 358 -15.16 37.53 6.27
C GLY A 358 -13.65 37.29 6.28
N LYS A 359 -12.99 37.60 7.41
CA LYS A 359 -11.54 37.45 7.56
C LYS A 359 -11.19 36.05 8.01
N GLN A 360 -10.34 35.38 7.25
CA GLN A 360 -10.03 33.97 7.40
C GLN A 360 -8.51 33.78 7.31
N GLU A 361 -7.93 32.99 8.19
CA GLU A 361 -6.50 32.68 8.15
C GLU A 361 -6.26 31.32 7.51
N VAL A 362 -5.23 31.28 6.66
CA VAL A 362 -4.83 30.09 5.92
C VAL A 362 -3.35 29.83 6.16
N GLY A 363 -3.03 28.69 6.74
CA GLY A 363 -1.67 28.21 6.94
C GLY A 363 -1.06 27.63 5.67
N ILE A 364 0.14 28.10 5.36
CA ILE A 364 0.98 27.66 4.24
C ILE A 364 2.32 27.19 4.81
N ASN A 365 2.69 25.96 4.50
CA ASN A 365 3.99 25.39 4.82
C ASN A 365 4.90 25.44 3.60
N ILE A 366 6.14 25.86 3.81
CA ILE A 366 7.16 25.94 2.77
C ILE A 366 8.37 25.15 3.24
N ASN A 367 8.81 24.21 2.41
CA ASN A 367 9.96 23.36 2.66
C ASN A 367 11.10 23.77 1.72
N ASN A 368 12.26 24.13 2.27
CA ASN A 368 13.49 24.27 1.50
C ASN A 368 14.09 22.87 1.26
N ARG A 369 14.18 22.44 0.00
CA ARG A 369 14.71 21.12 -0.37
C ARG A 369 16.20 21.14 -0.75
N THR A 370 16.84 22.30 -0.68
CA THR A 370 18.26 22.49 -1.03
C THR A 370 19.15 22.37 0.20
N THR A 371 20.44 22.11 -0.03
CA THR A 371 21.49 22.11 1.01
C THR A 371 21.98 23.51 1.36
N GLU A 372 21.39 24.56 0.78
CA GLU A 372 21.74 25.96 1.01
C GLU A 372 20.56 26.71 1.62
N SER A 373 20.81 27.83 2.29
CA SER A 373 19.71 28.67 2.81
C SER A 373 19.06 29.41 1.65
N ILE A 374 17.73 29.47 1.65
CA ILE A 374 16.96 30.21 0.65
C ILE A 374 16.48 31.52 1.26
N GLN A 375 16.79 32.63 0.59
CA GLN A 375 16.29 33.96 0.90
C GLN A 375 15.52 34.50 -0.30
N GLY A 376 14.37 35.13 -0.04
CA GLY A 376 13.56 35.68 -1.11
C GLY A 376 12.20 36.19 -0.66
N GLU A 377 11.36 36.47 -1.65
CA GLU A 377 10.01 37.01 -1.48
C GLU A 377 8.97 35.97 -1.87
N LEU A 378 8.04 35.71 -0.97
CA LEU A 378 6.87 34.91 -1.25
C LEU A 378 5.70 35.79 -1.62
N ILE A 379 5.17 35.61 -2.83
CA ILE A 379 4.13 36.45 -3.41
C ILE A 379 2.86 35.62 -3.58
N PHE A 380 1.74 36.16 -3.12
CA PHE A 380 0.42 35.56 -3.22
C PHE A 380 -0.55 36.43 -4.00
N TRP A 381 -1.42 35.79 -4.77
CA TRP A 381 -2.53 36.42 -5.46
C TRP A 381 -3.68 35.43 -5.66
N THR A 382 -4.86 35.93 -6.00
CA THR A 382 -6.05 35.12 -6.31
C THR A 382 -6.52 35.42 -7.74
N ASP A 383 -7.31 34.52 -8.32
CA ASP A 383 -8.02 34.75 -9.59
C ASP A 383 -9.45 35.25 -9.38
N SER A 384 -9.74 35.79 -8.19
CA SER A 384 -11.07 36.30 -7.84
C SER A 384 -10.97 37.58 -7.01
N ASP A 385 -12.12 38.06 -6.57
CA ASP A 385 -12.29 39.18 -5.62
C ASP A 385 -11.90 38.90 -4.15
N VAL A 386 -11.23 37.77 -3.87
CA VAL A 386 -10.76 37.46 -2.51
C VAL A 386 -9.47 38.24 -2.27
N THR A 387 -9.52 39.16 -1.32
CA THR A 387 -8.39 40.04 -1.01
C THR A 387 -7.42 39.37 -0.04
N ILE A 388 -6.14 39.43 -0.33
CA ILE A 388 -5.07 38.97 0.55
C ILE A 388 -4.52 40.16 1.31
N LEU A 389 -4.57 40.14 2.65
CA LEU A 389 -4.13 41.29 3.46
C LEU A 389 -2.60 41.38 3.56
N ASN A 390 -1.89 40.25 3.47
CA ASN A 390 -0.43 40.14 3.49
C ASN A 390 0.12 39.43 2.23
N PRO A 391 0.02 40.06 1.04
CA PRO A 391 0.30 39.40 -0.24
C PRO A 391 1.79 39.17 -0.53
N VAL A 392 2.70 39.83 0.18
CA VAL A 392 4.15 39.67 0.03
C VAL A 392 4.78 39.46 1.41
N ASN A 393 5.56 38.39 1.55
CA ASN A 393 6.23 38.04 2.79
C ASN A 393 7.73 37.78 2.51
N GLN A 394 8.61 38.49 3.23
CA GLN A 394 10.04 38.23 3.20
C GLN A 394 10.34 36.96 4.00
N ILE A 395 11.11 36.04 3.41
CA ILE A 395 11.43 34.77 4.05
C ILE A 395 12.92 34.46 4.00
N LYS A 396 13.36 33.80 5.06
CA LYS A 396 14.64 33.08 5.11
C LYS A 396 14.33 31.66 5.59
N ILE A 397 14.67 30.67 4.77
CA ILE A 397 14.48 29.26 5.10
C ILE A 397 15.87 28.62 5.19
N ASP A 398 16.15 27.97 6.31
CA ASP A 398 17.41 27.25 6.50
C ASP A 398 17.48 26.00 5.60
N PRO A 399 18.68 25.48 5.29
CA PRO A 399 18.85 24.27 4.49
C PRO A 399 17.98 23.11 4.97
N GLU A 400 17.31 22.42 4.03
CA GLU A 400 16.52 21.22 4.32
C GLU A 400 15.55 21.40 5.51
N SER A 401 14.82 22.51 5.57
CA SER A 401 13.96 22.88 6.71
C SER A 401 12.61 23.45 6.27
N PHE A 402 11.72 23.67 7.24
CA PHE A 402 10.38 24.20 6.99
C PHE A 402 10.18 25.56 7.65
N ILE A 403 9.35 26.39 7.03
CA ILE A 403 8.67 27.49 7.68
C ILE A 403 7.17 27.37 7.44
N GLY A 404 6.36 27.75 8.43
CA GLY A 404 4.93 28.02 8.22
C GLY A 404 4.63 29.50 8.22
N LEU A 405 3.67 29.91 7.39
CA LEU A 405 3.15 31.27 7.28
C LEU A 405 1.63 31.23 7.37
N ARG A 406 1.02 32.22 8.04
CA ARG A 406 -0.43 32.43 8.00
C ARG A 406 -0.74 33.57 7.03
N ILE A 407 -1.60 33.29 6.06
CA ILE A 407 -2.09 34.25 5.07
C ILE A 407 -3.51 34.62 5.44
N THR A 408 -3.79 35.92 5.58
CA THR A 408 -5.14 36.39 5.90
C THR A 408 -5.88 36.72 4.61
N LEU A 409 -6.92 35.93 4.35
CA LEU A 409 -7.88 36.15 3.27
C LEU A 409 -9.07 36.97 3.78
N LYS A 410 -9.54 37.93 2.99
CA LYS A 410 -10.82 38.59 3.20
C LYS A 410 -11.78 38.11 2.11
N VAL A 411 -12.71 37.25 2.51
CA VAL A 411 -13.72 36.63 1.66
C VAL A 411 -15.00 37.49 1.64
N PRO A 412 -15.56 37.85 0.47
CA PRO A 412 -16.84 38.55 0.37
C PRO A 412 -18.03 37.75 0.93
N GLU A 413 -19.11 38.41 1.36
CA GLU A 413 -20.33 37.76 1.88
C GLU A 413 -21.09 36.96 0.81
N TYR A 414 -21.11 37.44 -0.44
CA TYR A 414 -21.81 36.77 -1.53
C TYR A 414 -20.87 36.48 -2.69
N LYS A 415 -20.89 35.24 -3.17
CA LYS A 415 -20.05 34.79 -4.28
C LYS A 415 -20.78 33.77 -5.13
N GLU A 416 -20.78 33.99 -6.45
CA GLU A 416 -21.32 33.02 -7.41
C GLU A 416 -20.42 31.79 -7.57
N ASP A 417 -19.08 31.97 -7.56
CA ASP A 417 -18.10 30.88 -7.65
C ASP A 417 -17.65 30.42 -6.25
N ASN A 418 -18.01 29.20 -5.89
CA ASN A 418 -17.69 28.59 -4.60
C ASN A 418 -16.26 28.01 -4.53
N ALA A 419 -15.43 28.20 -5.55
CA ALA A 419 -14.00 27.84 -5.56
C ALA A 419 -13.09 28.98 -6.06
N VAL A 420 -11.98 29.21 -5.37
CA VAL A 420 -10.95 30.20 -5.71
C VAL A 420 -9.59 29.54 -5.76
N THR A 421 -8.68 30.01 -6.62
CA THR A 421 -7.27 29.58 -6.55
C THR A 421 -6.46 30.63 -5.82
N LEU A 422 -5.85 30.24 -4.70
CA LEU A 422 -4.75 30.99 -4.11
C LEU A 422 -3.46 30.56 -4.80
N PHE A 423 -2.84 31.48 -5.54
CA PHE A 423 -1.55 31.27 -6.17
C PHE A 423 -0.43 31.72 -5.24
N CYS A 424 0.69 31.00 -5.28
CA CYS A 424 1.89 31.32 -4.53
C CYS A 424 3.14 31.11 -5.39
N GLN A 425 4.10 32.04 -5.34
CA GLN A 425 5.41 31.87 -5.97
C GLN A 425 6.52 32.45 -5.09
N LEU A 426 7.62 31.71 -4.95
CA LEU A 426 8.85 32.19 -4.36
C LEU A 426 9.73 32.84 -5.44
N ARG A 427 10.15 34.09 -5.20
CA ARG A 427 11.17 34.78 -6.01
C ARG A 427 12.48 34.86 -5.23
N MET A 428 13.55 34.33 -5.83
CA MET A 428 14.92 34.40 -5.34
C MET A 428 15.73 35.35 -6.24
N GLU A 429 16.96 35.68 -5.84
CA GLU A 429 17.82 36.63 -6.57
C GLU A 429 18.09 36.21 -8.04
N LYS A 430 18.36 34.91 -8.28
CA LYS A 430 18.76 34.39 -9.61
C LYS A 430 17.76 33.42 -10.24
N SER A 431 16.64 33.14 -9.58
CA SER A 431 15.66 32.14 -10.03
C SER A 431 14.30 32.35 -9.35
N LYS A 432 13.29 31.61 -9.79
CA LYS A 432 11.95 31.61 -9.20
C LYS A 432 11.48 30.17 -9.05
N SER A 433 10.67 29.90 -8.04
CA SER A 433 9.93 28.64 -8.00
C SER A 433 8.85 28.64 -9.09
N ARG A 434 8.26 27.46 -9.32
CA ARG A 434 6.96 27.39 -10.00
C ARG A 434 5.89 28.19 -9.25
N VAL A 435 4.79 28.46 -9.95
CA VAL A 435 3.55 28.91 -9.33
C VAL A 435 2.85 27.69 -8.73
N PHE A 436 2.55 27.75 -7.44
CA PHE A 436 1.77 26.74 -6.74
C PHE A 436 0.29 27.15 -6.74
N GLU A 437 -0.59 26.21 -7.07
CA GLU A 437 -2.04 26.43 -7.12
C GLU A 437 -2.71 25.77 -5.93
N ILE A 438 -3.33 26.56 -5.05
CA ILE A 438 -3.98 26.05 -3.85
C ILE A 438 -5.48 26.37 -3.89
N PRO A 439 -6.36 25.36 -4.05
CA PRO A 439 -7.79 25.59 -4.15
C PRO A 439 -8.35 25.95 -2.77
N VAL A 440 -9.18 26.99 -2.76
CA VAL A 440 -9.89 27.50 -1.60
C VAL A 440 -11.38 27.36 -1.89
N PHE A 441 -12.08 26.55 -1.09
CA PHE A 441 -13.52 26.34 -1.23
C PHE A 441 -14.26 27.25 -0.29
N ILE A 442 -15.20 28.04 -0.82
CA ILE A 442 -15.89 29.10 -0.11
C ILE A 442 -17.39 28.84 -0.19
N SER A 443 -18.06 28.74 0.95
CA SER A 443 -19.53 28.74 0.98
C SER A 443 -20.09 29.05 2.36
N GLU A 444 -21.25 29.70 2.36
CA GLU A 444 -22.09 29.93 3.54
C GLU A 444 -23.26 28.93 3.64
N TYR A 445 -23.53 28.19 2.55
CA TYR A 445 -24.67 27.29 2.42
C TYR A 445 -24.24 25.96 1.81
N PRO A 446 -25.09 24.91 1.87
CA PRO A 446 -24.80 23.68 1.16
C PRO A 446 -24.63 23.90 -0.35
N SER A 447 -23.41 23.74 -0.87
CA SER A 447 -23.06 23.91 -2.28
C SER A 447 -22.19 22.76 -2.83
N VAL A 448 -21.82 22.84 -4.11
CA VAL A 448 -20.80 22.00 -4.75
C VAL A 448 -19.84 22.91 -5.52
N ALA A 449 -18.55 22.59 -5.50
CA ALA A 449 -17.51 23.36 -6.15
C ALA A 449 -16.47 22.44 -6.78
N ALA A 450 -15.85 22.90 -7.87
CA ALA A 450 -14.77 22.17 -8.53
C ALA A 450 -13.61 23.10 -8.90
N ARG A 451 -12.38 22.59 -8.81
CA ARG A 451 -11.18 23.32 -9.23
C ARG A 451 -10.14 22.42 -9.85
N ILE A 452 -9.62 22.82 -11.01
CA ILE A 452 -8.47 22.17 -11.65
C ILE A 452 -7.20 22.68 -10.99
N GLN A 453 -6.32 21.76 -10.57
CA GLN A 453 -4.95 22.05 -10.15
C GLN A 453 -4.01 21.55 -11.24
N LYS A 454 -3.53 22.46 -12.08
CA LYS A 454 -2.72 22.13 -13.26
C LYS A 454 -1.36 21.57 -12.86
N ASP A 455 -0.75 22.19 -11.84
CA ASP A 455 0.55 21.79 -11.28
C ASP A 455 0.54 20.38 -10.68
N LYS A 456 -0.60 19.97 -10.09
CA LYS A 456 -0.82 18.65 -9.48
C LYS A 456 -1.54 17.66 -10.39
N LYS A 457 -1.83 18.03 -11.64
CA LYS A 457 -2.52 17.20 -12.65
C LYS A 457 -3.78 16.52 -12.09
N ARG A 458 -4.63 17.29 -11.40
CA ARG A 458 -5.86 16.77 -10.77
C ARG A 458 -6.97 17.82 -10.76
N VAL A 459 -8.21 17.38 -10.54
CA VAL A 459 -9.38 18.19 -10.25
C VAL A 459 -9.85 17.84 -8.84
N ILE A 460 -10.17 18.85 -8.03
CA ILE A 460 -10.85 18.66 -6.75
C ILE A 460 -12.31 19.01 -6.97
N LEU A 461 -13.22 18.06 -6.70
CA LEU A 461 -14.67 18.22 -6.76
C LEU A 461 -15.24 17.99 -5.36
N GLN A 462 -15.89 18.97 -4.75
CA GLN A 462 -16.23 18.95 -3.33
C GLN A 462 -17.64 19.50 -3.06
N ASN A 463 -18.35 18.87 -2.13
CA ASN A 463 -19.52 19.42 -1.45
C ASN A 463 -19.25 19.46 0.07
N GLN A 464 -20.28 19.61 0.91
CA GLN A 464 -20.13 19.72 2.37
C GLN A 464 -19.79 18.40 3.05
N ASN A 465 -20.10 17.27 2.45
CA ASN A 465 -19.96 15.95 3.06
C ASN A 465 -18.73 15.20 2.51
N VAL A 466 -18.44 15.37 1.22
CA VAL A 466 -17.41 14.60 0.52
C VAL A 466 -16.59 15.46 -0.42
N ARG A 467 -15.35 15.00 -0.61
CA ARG A 467 -14.36 15.52 -1.55
C ARG A 467 -13.86 14.41 -2.44
N SER A 468 -14.00 14.60 -3.75
CA SER A 468 -13.40 13.76 -4.77
C SER A 468 -12.12 14.41 -5.31
N ILE A 469 -11.01 13.68 -5.20
CA ILE A 469 -9.73 13.99 -5.83
C ILE A 469 -9.66 13.19 -7.13
N ILE A 470 -9.90 13.86 -8.25
CA ILE A 470 -9.93 13.27 -9.58
C ILE A 470 -8.57 13.51 -10.23
N HIS A 471 -7.78 12.45 -10.41
CA HIS A 471 -6.51 12.53 -11.10
C HIS A 471 -6.73 12.59 -12.61
N LEU A 472 -6.06 13.55 -13.28
CA LEU A 472 -6.10 13.65 -14.74
C LEU A 472 -5.39 12.47 -15.39
N GLU A 473 -4.44 11.86 -14.68
CA GLU A 473 -3.78 10.64 -15.12
C GLU A 473 -4.52 9.39 -14.63
N GLY A 474 -4.75 8.43 -15.52
CA GLY A 474 -5.52 7.22 -15.18
C GLY A 474 -7.03 7.46 -15.09
N ALA A 475 -7.47 8.72 -15.16
CA ALA A 475 -8.85 9.12 -14.89
C ALA A 475 -9.41 8.47 -13.61
N ARG A 476 -8.58 8.34 -12.55
CA ARG A 476 -8.98 7.76 -11.26
C ARG A 476 -9.50 8.84 -10.33
N ALA A 477 -10.53 8.54 -9.54
CA ALA A 477 -11.03 9.44 -8.52
C ALA A 477 -10.92 8.79 -7.14
N THR A 478 -10.54 9.56 -6.13
CA THR A 478 -10.60 9.13 -4.72
C THR A 478 -11.57 10.02 -3.98
N LEU A 479 -12.64 9.45 -3.47
CA LEU A 479 -13.64 10.12 -2.65
C LEU A 479 -13.25 10.00 -1.18
N LYS A 480 -13.32 11.12 -0.45
CA LYS A 480 -13.08 11.20 1.00
C LYS A 480 -14.19 11.97 1.69
N SER A 481 -14.39 11.72 2.98
CA SER A 481 -15.18 12.62 3.82
C SER A 481 -14.46 13.97 3.97
N THR A 482 -15.21 15.06 4.04
CA THR A 482 -14.69 16.40 4.36
C THR A 482 -14.39 16.56 5.85
N GLU A 483 -15.02 15.75 6.70
CA GLU A 483 -14.83 15.75 8.16
C GLU A 483 -13.73 14.78 8.61
N ASP A 484 -13.59 13.63 7.93
CA ASP A 484 -12.55 12.63 8.22
C ASP A 484 -11.75 12.26 6.97
N SER A 485 -10.47 12.65 6.98
CA SER A 485 -9.54 12.43 5.87
C SER A 485 -9.04 10.98 5.71
N ALA A 486 -9.26 10.13 6.72
CA ALA A 486 -8.92 8.70 6.71
C ALA A 486 -9.93 7.87 5.92
N MET A 487 -11.17 8.34 5.78
CA MET A 487 -12.18 7.73 4.93
C MET A 487 -11.84 7.95 3.46
N ALA A 488 -11.54 6.87 2.71
CA ALA A 488 -11.29 6.99 1.29
C ALA A 488 -11.72 5.77 0.48
N ILE A 489 -12.44 6.01 -0.62
CA ILE A 489 -12.78 5.00 -1.63
C ILE A 489 -12.43 5.52 -3.02
N SER A 490 -11.79 4.68 -3.83
CA SER A 490 -11.33 5.03 -5.16
C SER A 490 -12.21 4.41 -6.24
N ALA A 491 -12.52 5.20 -7.26
CA ALA A 491 -13.22 4.80 -8.47
C ALA A 491 -12.21 4.50 -9.59
N ASN A 492 -11.71 3.27 -9.64
CA ASN A 492 -10.65 2.87 -10.58
C ASN A 492 -11.23 2.21 -11.84
N ILE A 493 -10.66 2.53 -13.00
CA ILE A 493 -10.75 1.67 -14.19
C ILE A 493 -9.58 0.71 -14.11
N LEU A 494 -9.86 -0.57 -14.21
CA LEU A 494 -8.84 -1.59 -14.33
C LEU A 494 -8.41 -1.73 -15.77
N ASP A 495 -9.38 -1.76 -16.70
CA ASP A 495 -9.08 -2.03 -18.11
C ASP A 495 -10.23 -1.72 -19.10
N PHE A 496 -9.88 -1.71 -20.39
CA PHE A 496 -10.75 -1.50 -21.54
C PHE A 496 -10.49 -2.61 -22.57
N GLY A 497 -11.47 -3.48 -22.79
CA GLY A 497 -11.33 -4.69 -23.61
C GLY A 497 -12.68 -5.23 -24.10
N PRO A 498 -12.85 -6.55 -24.30
CA PRO A 498 -11.78 -7.53 -24.48
C PRO A 498 -10.97 -7.30 -25.77
N PRO A 499 -9.73 -7.82 -25.87
CA PRO A 499 -8.98 -8.48 -24.79
C PRO A 499 -8.46 -7.47 -23.76
N PHE A 500 -8.45 -7.89 -22.49
CA PHE A 500 -7.96 -7.13 -21.33
C PHE A 500 -6.43 -7.32 -21.14
N GLY A 501 -5.66 -6.29 -20.87
CA GLY A 501 -4.24 -6.38 -20.50
C GLY A 501 -3.82 -5.26 -19.56
N PHE A 502 -2.70 -4.61 -19.87
CA PHE A 502 -2.36 -3.35 -19.21
C PHE A 502 -3.20 -2.24 -19.83
N SER A 503 -4.10 -1.67 -19.03
CA SER A 503 -4.97 -0.55 -19.43
C SER A 503 -4.17 0.56 -20.09
N GLU A 504 -4.59 0.95 -21.30
CA GLU A 504 -3.98 2.05 -22.04
C GLU A 504 -4.20 3.43 -21.39
N PHE A 505 -5.07 3.50 -20.39
CA PHE A 505 -5.48 4.75 -19.74
C PHE A 505 -4.76 5.01 -18.42
N ASN A 506 -4.26 3.97 -17.72
CA ASN A 506 -3.80 4.07 -16.32
C ASN A 506 -2.72 5.13 -16.06
N GLN A 507 -1.83 5.37 -17.02
CA GLN A 507 -0.72 6.31 -16.89
C GLN A 507 -0.75 7.46 -17.92
N VAL A 508 -1.90 7.64 -18.58
CA VAL A 508 -2.09 8.67 -19.59
C VAL A 508 -2.90 9.82 -19.03
N LYS A 509 -2.45 11.06 -19.30
CA LYS A 509 -3.17 12.28 -18.94
C LYS A 509 -4.37 12.51 -19.85
N PHE A 510 -5.54 12.69 -19.24
CA PHE A 510 -6.81 13.08 -19.85
C PHE A 510 -6.97 14.60 -19.85
N GLU A 511 -7.75 15.11 -20.80
CA GLU A 511 -8.14 16.52 -20.84
C GLU A 511 -9.41 16.75 -20.00
N PRO A 512 -9.35 17.62 -18.96
CA PRO A 512 -10.50 17.91 -18.12
C PRO A 512 -11.40 19.02 -18.65
N GLU A 513 -12.70 18.86 -18.44
CA GLU A 513 -13.74 19.87 -18.62
C GLU A 513 -14.63 19.89 -17.37
N ILE A 514 -14.89 21.09 -16.81
CA ILE A 514 -15.85 21.28 -15.71
C ILE A 514 -17.14 21.83 -16.30
N ILE A 515 -18.23 21.11 -16.10
CA ILE A 515 -19.57 21.43 -16.60
C ILE A 515 -20.45 21.73 -15.38
N TYR A 516 -20.96 22.96 -15.32
CA TYR A 516 -21.86 23.42 -14.27
C TYR A 516 -23.31 23.16 -14.70
N GLU A 517 -24.06 22.44 -13.89
CA GLU A 517 -25.48 22.18 -14.10
C GLU A 517 -26.32 22.85 -13.00
N ASN A 518 -27.63 22.96 -13.20
CA ASN A 518 -28.53 23.66 -12.28
C ASN A 518 -28.45 23.18 -10.80
N ASN A 519 -28.04 21.95 -10.53
CA ASN A 519 -27.90 21.41 -9.16
C ASN A 519 -26.78 20.36 -9.02
N SER A 520 -25.76 20.42 -9.87
CA SER A 520 -24.62 19.49 -9.84
C SER A 520 -23.41 20.14 -10.52
N ILE A 521 -22.21 19.62 -10.23
CA ILE A 521 -21.04 19.86 -11.07
C ILE A 521 -20.54 18.53 -11.60
N ARG A 522 -20.27 18.50 -12.91
CA ARG A 522 -19.72 17.35 -13.63
C ARG A 522 -18.30 17.66 -14.10
N VAL A 523 -17.36 16.77 -13.79
CA VAL A 523 -16.00 16.77 -14.33
C VAL A 523 -15.91 15.68 -15.40
N LYS A 524 -15.70 16.08 -16.66
CA LYS A 524 -15.52 15.19 -17.80
C LYS A 524 -14.03 15.12 -18.16
N LEU A 525 -13.47 13.91 -18.20
CA LEU A 525 -12.09 13.64 -18.59
C LEU A 525 -12.07 12.92 -19.94
N THR A 526 -11.46 13.51 -20.96
CA THR A 526 -11.50 12.98 -22.34
C THR A 526 -10.14 12.51 -22.84
N LYS A 527 -10.10 11.36 -23.53
CA LYS A 527 -8.93 10.83 -24.24
C LYS A 527 -9.30 9.97 -25.44
N GLN A 528 -8.57 10.12 -26.55
CA GLN A 528 -8.66 9.20 -27.69
C GLN A 528 -7.99 7.85 -27.35
N SER A 529 -8.64 6.73 -27.70
CA SER A 529 -8.07 5.39 -27.53
C SER A 529 -6.93 5.19 -28.54
N ARG A 530 -5.80 4.64 -28.06
CA ARG A 530 -4.67 4.22 -28.90
C ARG A 530 -4.92 2.83 -29.48
N SER A 531 -5.65 1.98 -28.76
CA SER A 531 -5.98 0.64 -29.22
C SER A 531 -7.11 0.60 -30.25
N LYS A 532 -8.00 1.61 -30.22
CA LYS A 532 -9.11 1.80 -31.16
C LYS A 532 -9.18 3.28 -31.58
N GLU A 533 -8.35 3.67 -32.54
CA GLU A 533 -8.15 5.09 -32.93
C GLU A 533 -9.42 5.85 -33.33
N SER A 534 -10.48 5.15 -33.77
CA SER A 534 -11.78 5.76 -34.10
C SER A 534 -12.63 6.11 -32.87
N LEU A 535 -12.21 5.73 -31.65
CA LEU A 535 -12.96 5.92 -30.42
C LEU A 535 -12.34 7.02 -29.54
N ILE A 536 -13.18 7.96 -29.11
CA ILE A 536 -12.86 8.89 -28.02
C ILE A 536 -13.57 8.42 -26.77
N PHE A 537 -12.79 8.11 -25.74
CA PHE A 537 -13.27 7.70 -24.44
C PHE A 537 -13.32 8.92 -23.51
N SER A 538 -14.46 9.13 -22.85
CA SER A 538 -14.64 10.15 -21.81
C SER A 538 -15.13 9.52 -20.53
N ARG A 539 -14.57 9.92 -19.39
CA ARG A 539 -15.03 9.52 -18.07
C ARG A 539 -15.61 10.71 -17.33
N ASN A 540 -16.81 10.54 -16.80
CA ASN A 540 -17.56 11.60 -16.14
C ASN A 540 -17.66 11.33 -14.64
N PHE A 541 -17.45 12.37 -13.83
CA PHE A 541 -17.65 12.39 -12.39
C PHE A 541 -18.62 13.50 -12.04
N GLU A 542 -19.71 13.20 -11.36
CA GLU A 542 -20.72 14.20 -10.99
C GLU A 542 -20.97 14.18 -9.48
N LEU A 543 -21.15 15.37 -8.90
CA LEU A 543 -21.46 15.58 -7.48
C LEU A 543 -22.56 16.63 -7.32
N ARG A 544 -23.51 16.39 -6.42
CA ARG A 544 -24.56 17.36 -6.04
C ARG A 544 -24.36 17.87 -4.61
N PRO A 545 -24.96 19.01 -4.24
CA PRO A 545 -25.01 19.44 -2.85
C PRO A 545 -25.65 18.36 -1.96
N GLY A 546 -24.98 18.02 -0.85
CA GLY A 546 -25.49 17.07 0.17
C GLY A 546 -25.29 15.58 -0.15
N ASP A 547 -24.83 15.22 -1.35
CA ASP A 547 -24.50 13.82 -1.67
C ASP A 547 -23.33 13.31 -0.80
N ASN A 548 -23.40 12.03 -0.42
CA ASN A 548 -22.29 11.28 0.19
C ASN A 548 -21.55 10.38 -0.83
N HIS A 549 -21.75 10.63 -2.12
CA HIS A 549 -21.22 9.82 -3.21
C HIS A 549 -20.90 10.66 -4.43
N ILE A 550 -20.08 10.11 -5.32
CA ILE A 550 -19.92 10.58 -6.69
C ILE A 550 -20.61 9.63 -7.65
N SER A 551 -21.20 10.23 -8.68
CA SER A 551 -21.73 9.57 -9.86
C SER A 551 -20.61 9.37 -10.89
N VAL A 552 -20.46 8.16 -11.45
CA VAL A 552 -19.42 7.80 -12.42
C VAL A 552 -20.01 7.06 -13.62
N TRP A 553 -19.68 7.51 -14.83
CA TRP A 553 -20.00 6.81 -16.07
C TRP A 553 -19.02 7.18 -17.18
N GLU A 554 -18.99 6.34 -18.20
CA GLU A 554 -18.15 6.50 -19.36
C GLU A 554 -19.00 6.87 -20.58
N GLU A 555 -18.49 7.72 -21.45
CA GLU A 555 -19.05 8.06 -22.76
C GLU A 555 -18.02 7.68 -23.82
N ILE A 556 -18.43 6.94 -24.84
CA ILE A 556 -17.57 6.53 -25.95
C ILE A 556 -18.15 7.10 -27.23
N GLN A 557 -17.41 8.02 -27.84
CA GLN A 557 -17.73 8.59 -29.14
C GLN A 557 -17.03 7.79 -30.22
N ASN A 558 -17.79 7.26 -31.17
CA ASN A 558 -17.26 6.58 -32.35
C ASN A 558 -17.25 7.54 -33.54
N LEU A 559 -16.06 7.92 -33.98
CA LEU A 559 -15.83 8.74 -35.16
C LEU A 559 -15.73 7.91 -36.45
N GLY A 560 -15.69 6.58 -36.32
CA GLY A 560 -15.64 5.64 -37.43
C GLY A 560 -17.01 5.36 -38.04
N THR A 561 -16.99 4.82 -39.26
CA THR A 561 -18.18 4.43 -40.03
C THR A 561 -18.67 3.02 -39.71
N ILE A 562 -18.00 2.30 -38.81
CA ILE A 562 -18.31 0.92 -38.42
C ILE A 562 -18.71 0.91 -36.94
N LYS A 563 -19.75 0.14 -36.59
CA LYS A 563 -20.15 -0.09 -35.20
C LYS A 563 -19.04 -0.82 -34.42
N ASP A 564 -18.96 -0.55 -33.12
CA ASP A 564 -17.99 -1.20 -32.23
C ASP A 564 -18.69 -1.65 -30.92
N GLN A 565 -18.00 -2.49 -30.16
CA GLN A 565 -18.39 -2.89 -28.82
C GLN A 565 -17.15 -2.94 -27.93
N VAL A 566 -17.29 -2.41 -26.72
CA VAL A 566 -16.23 -2.42 -25.71
C VAL A 566 -16.81 -2.77 -24.35
N THR A 567 -16.00 -3.42 -23.53
CA THR A 567 -16.28 -3.73 -22.14
C THR A 567 -15.30 -2.96 -21.28
N ILE A 568 -15.83 -2.17 -20.35
CA ILE A 568 -15.07 -1.42 -19.36
C ILE A 568 -15.03 -2.24 -18.08
N LEU A 569 -13.83 -2.54 -17.59
CA LEU A 569 -13.62 -3.18 -16.29
C LEU A 569 -13.39 -2.08 -15.25
N MET A 570 -14.36 -1.90 -14.35
CA MET A 570 -14.31 -0.91 -13.27
C MET A 570 -14.28 -1.61 -11.91
N GLN A 571 -13.50 -1.08 -10.98
CA GLN A 571 -13.44 -1.61 -9.63
C GLN A 571 -13.34 -0.49 -8.60
N PRO A 572 -14.41 -0.22 -7.84
CA PRO A 572 -14.32 0.61 -6.65
C PRO A 572 -13.54 -0.14 -5.55
N SER A 573 -12.43 0.43 -5.12
CA SER A 573 -11.51 -0.17 -4.14
C SER A 573 -11.19 0.82 -3.03
N TYR A 574 -10.77 0.31 -1.88
CA TYR A 574 -10.24 1.15 -0.79
C TYR A 574 -8.94 1.82 -1.27
N SER A 575 -8.72 3.10 -0.93
CA SER A 575 -7.74 3.96 -1.63
C SER A 575 -6.29 3.48 -1.56
N ASP A 576 -5.95 2.67 -0.56
CA ASP A 576 -4.57 2.33 -0.27
C ASP A 576 -4.20 0.90 -0.70
N GLY A 577 -5.14 0.13 -1.28
CA GLY A 577 -4.95 -1.24 -1.78
C GLY A 577 -4.54 -2.30 -0.74
N ILE A 578 -4.05 -1.86 0.42
CA ILE A 578 -3.49 -2.63 1.52
C ILE A 578 -4.44 -2.60 2.73
N ASN A 579 -5.18 -1.49 2.93
CA ASN A 579 -6.12 -1.33 4.03
C ASN A 579 -7.52 -1.80 3.60
N MET A 580 -7.95 -2.97 4.07
CA MET A 580 -9.36 -3.38 3.98
C MET A 580 -10.08 -2.99 5.28
N PRO A 581 -11.19 -2.24 5.22
CA PRO A 581 -11.95 -1.92 6.42
C PRO A 581 -12.52 -3.22 7.01
N MET A 582 -12.25 -3.49 8.29
CA MET A 582 -13.01 -4.52 9.00
C MET A 582 -14.41 -4.00 9.29
N GLY A 583 -15.37 -4.88 9.12
CA GLY A 583 -16.74 -4.47 9.09
C GLY A 583 -17.56 -5.56 8.46
N ASN A 584 -18.87 -5.34 8.51
CA ASN A 584 -19.81 -6.23 7.89
C ASN A 584 -20.09 -5.74 6.49
N ARG A 585 -19.92 -6.64 5.52
CA ARG A 585 -20.40 -6.47 4.17
C ARG A 585 -21.85 -6.91 4.11
N TYR A 586 -22.65 -6.12 3.41
CA TYR A 586 -24.06 -6.36 3.17
C TYR A 586 -24.32 -6.39 1.67
N LEU A 587 -25.00 -7.43 1.22
CA LEU A 587 -25.57 -7.53 -0.13
C LEU A 587 -26.87 -8.34 -0.06
N VAL A 588 -27.75 -8.13 -1.04
CA VAL A 588 -28.99 -8.91 -1.16
C VAL A 588 -28.88 -9.86 -2.34
N PHE A 589 -29.20 -11.12 -2.09
CA PHE A 589 -29.22 -12.21 -3.06
C PHE A 589 -30.57 -12.91 -3.00
N GLU A 590 -31.29 -13.02 -4.12
CA GLU A 590 -32.63 -13.68 -4.19
C GLU A 590 -33.59 -13.26 -3.04
N ASP A 591 -33.66 -11.96 -2.75
CA ASP A 591 -34.44 -11.33 -1.66
C ASP A 591 -33.93 -11.61 -0.22
N GLU A 592 -32.78 -12.26 -0.05
CA GLU A 592 -32.12 -12.48 1.24
C GLU A 592 -30.95 -11.52 1.46
N LEU A 593 -30.96 -10.79 2.58
CA LEU A 593 -29.81 -9.99 3.01
C LEU A 593 -28.75 -10.89 3.62
N ILE A 594 -27.60 -10.99 2.94
CA ILE A 594 -26.44 -11.73 3.42
C ILE A 594 -25.48 -10.76 4.11
N VAL A 595 -25.04 -11.12 5.30
CA VAL A 595 -24.08 -10.35 6.10
C VAL A 595 -22.88 -11.23 6.37
N GLY A 596 -21.70 -10.73 6.02
CA GLY A 596 -20.44 -11.43 6.27
C GLY A 596 -19.30 -10.47 6.58
N PRO A 597 -18.25 -10.95 7.27
CA PRO A 597 -17.05 -10.16 7.49
C PRO A 597 -16.40 -9.77 6.16
N ASN A 598 -16.28 -8.46 5.89
CA ASN A 598 -15.79 -7.91 4.62
C ASN A 598 -14.42 -8.45 4.17
N TYR A 599 -13.58 -8.83 5.12
CA TYR A 599 -12.22 -9.31 4.87
C TYR A 599 -12.13 -10.82 4.56
N LEU A 600 -13.19 -11.59 4.83
CA LEU A 600 -13.26 -13.02 4.52
C LEU A 600 -14.23 -13.33 3.40
N TRP A 601 -15.27 -12.51 3.21
CA TRP A 601 -16.36 -12.83 2.31
C TRP A 601 -16.87 -11.61 1.53
N PRO A 602 -17.16 -11.77 0.22
CA PRO A 602 -16.88 -12.94 -0.64
C PRO A 602 -15.42 -12.95 -1.13
N ILE A 603 -14.82 -14.11 -1.37
CA ILE A 603 -13.41 -14.25 -1.78
C ILE A 603 -13.23 -13.83 -3.24
N ARG A 604 -13.94 -14.44 -4.21
CA ARG A 604 -14.02 -13.98 -5.61
C ARG A 604 -14.92 -14.81 -6.53
N GLU A 605 -14.65 -16.10 -6.61
CA GLU A 605 -15.32 -17.05 -7.50
C GLU A 605 -15.85 -18.19 -6.63
N GLY A 606 -17.05 -18.71 -6.91
CA GLY A 606 -17.65 -19.83 -6.17
C GLY A 606 -18.34 -19.50 -4.84
N ASP A 607 -18.00 -18.39 -4.18
CA ASP A 607 -18.69 -17.90 -2.96
C ASP A 607 -20.07 -17.30 -3.24
N LEU A 608 -20.24 -16.80 -4.47
CA LEU A 608 -21.41 -16.12 -4.96
C LEU A 608 -21.69 -16.58 -6.40
N PRO A 609 -22.95 -16.79 -6.80
CA PRO A 609 -23.29 -17.21 -8.16
C PRO A 609 -22.96 -16.14 -9.21
N GLU A 610 -22.69 -16.58 -10.43
CA GLU A 610 -22.37 -15.67 -11.54
C GLU A 610 -23.63 -14.95 -12.06
N GLY A 611 -23.54 -13.63 -12.28
CA GLY A 611 -24.55 -12.83 -12.97
C GLY A 611 -25.24 -11.77 -12.11
N THR A 612 -25.58 -10.61 -12.70
CA THR A 612 -26.14 -9.44 -12.00
C THR A 612 -27.60 -9.54 -11.62
N GLU A 613 -28.36 -10.40 -12.30
CA GLU A 613 -29.82 -10.47 -12.14
C GLU A 613 -30.25 -11.02 -10.77
N GLN A 614 -29.34 -11.70 -10.06
CA GLN A 614 -29.61 -12.32 -8.77
C GLN A 614 -29.31 -11.39 -7.58
N TYR A 615 -28.72 -10.21 -7.84
CA TYR A 615 -28.32 -9.26 -6.81
C TYR A 615 -29.19 -8.00 -6.83
N GLU A 616 -29.41 -7.42 -5.65
CA GLU A 616 -29.77 -6.01 -5.63
C GLU A 616 -28.58 -5.16 -6.12
N PRO A 617 -28.83 -4.04 -6.82
CA PRO A 617 -27.81 -3.24 -7.50
C PRO A 617 -26.95 -2.38 -6.55
N TRP A 618 -26.63 -2.89 -5.37
CA TRP A 618 -25.82 -2.23 -4.37
C TRP A 618 -25.03 -3.22 -3.51
N VAL A 619 -23.91 -2.75 -2.99
CA VAL A 619 -23.16 -3.40 -1.92
C VAL A 619 -22.68 -2.33 -0.97
N CYS A 620 -22.65 -2.63 0.33
CA CYS A 620 -22.00 -1.76 1.29
C CYS A 620 -21.18 -2.51 2.31
N VAL A 621 -20.28 -1.77 2.95
CA VAL A 621 -19.46 -2.22 4.07
C VAL A 621 -19.60 -1.19 5.18
N GLU A 622 -20.17 -1.62 6.30
CA GLU A 622 -20.21 -0.84 7.53
C GLU A 622 -18.98 -1.17 8.37
N ALA A 623 -18.13 -0.18 8.61
CA ALA A 623 -16.85 -0.30 9.30
C ALA A 623 -16.61 0.95 10.14
N GLY A 624 -16.53 0.82 11.46
CA GLY A 624 -16.51 2.00 12.32
C GLY A 624 -17.85 2.73 12.33
N ASP A 625 -17.74 4.06 12.42
CA ASP A 625 -18.81 5.00 12.08
C ASP A 625 -18.91 5.25 10.56
N VAL A 626 -18.28 4.43 9.72
CA VAL A 626 -18.18 4.66 8.27
C VAL A 626 -18.92 3.59 7.49
N THR A 627 -19.71 4.03 6.51
CA THR A 627 -20.30 3.13 5.51
C THR A 627 -19.76 3.44 4.13
N TYR A 628 -19.02 2.48 3.56
CA TYR A 628 -18.58 2.50 2.17
C TYR A 628 -19.62 1.80 1.31
N TYR A 629 -19.97 2.36 0.16
CA TYR A 629 -20.97 1.74 -0.69
C TYR A 629 -20.73 1.97 -2.17
N HIS A 630 -21.25 1.05 -2.95
CA HIS A 630 -21.27 1.11 -4.39
C HIS A 630 -22.64 0.67 -4.89
N ILE A 631 -23.29 1.55 -5.64
CA ILE A 631 -24.59 1.34 -6.28
C ILE A 631 -24.34 1.39 -7.80
N TYR A 632 -25.01 0.54 -8.58
CA TYR A 632 -24.74 0.42 -10.01
C TYR A 632 -25.99 0.10 -10.83
N GLN A 633 -26.03 0.51 -12.09
CA GLN A 633 -27.08 0.06 -13.01
C GLN A 633 -26.82 -1.37 -13.51
N THR A 634 -27.87 -2.17 -13.69
CA THR A 634 -27.76 -3.59 -14.07
C THR A 634 -27.78 -3.83 -15.58
N GLU A 635 -28.33 -2.89 -16.36
CA GLU A 635 -28.38 -3.02 -17.83
C GLU A 635 -26.96 -3.16 -18.39
N ASN A 636 -26.70 -4.16 -19.23
CA ASN A 636 -25.39 -4.42 -19.85
C ASN A 636 -24.19 -4.44 -18.87
N THR A 637 -24.44 -4.74 -17.60
CA THR A 637 -23.43 -4.75 -16.55
C THR A 637 -23.39 -6.12 -15.91
N LEU A 638 -22.19 -6.71 -15.80
CA LEU A 638 -21.92 -7.84 -14.92
C LEU A 638 -21.20 -7.31 -13.68
N ALA A 639 -21.58 -7.78 -12.51
CA ALA A 639 -21.09 -7.33 -11.22
C ALA A 639 -20.60 -8.55 -10.46
N ASN A 640 -19.39 -8.44 -9.93
CA ASN A 640 -18.74 -9.49 -9.17
C ASN A 640 -18.20 -8.91 -7.85
N PRO A 641 -19.00 -8.96 -6.77
CA PRO A 641 -18.53 -8.65 -5.42
C PRO A 641 -17.40 -9.59 -5.03
N SER A 642 -16.28 -9.05 -4.56
CA SER A 642 -15.06 -9.84 -4.28
C SER A 642 -14.22 -9.21 -3.18
N ARG A 643 -13.29 -9.99 -2.63
CA ARG A 643 -12.38 -9.52 -1.59
C ARG A 643 -11.46 -8.43 -2.14
N GLY A 644 -11.20 -7.40 -1.34
CA GLY A 644 -10.32 -6.28 -1.69
C GLY A 644 -10.98 -5.17 -2.52
N ALA A 645 -12.23 -5.35 -2.97
CA ALA A 645 -13.01 -4.34 -3.66
C ALA A 645 -14.48 -4.36 -3.20
N LEU A 646 -15.24 -3.28 -3.39
CA LEU A 646 -16.68 -3.36 -3.16
C LEU A 646 -17.32 -4.27 -4.22
N THR A 647 -17.06 -4.01 -5.49
CA THR A 647 -17.58 -4.78 -6.62
C THR A 647 -16.66 -4.60 -7.81
N THR A 648 -16.45 -5.64 -8.61
CA THR A 648 -15.87 -5.48 -9.96
C THR A 648 -17.01 -5.45 -10.97
N LEU A 649 -17.06 -4.42 -11.82
CA LEU A 649 -18.07 -4.30 -12.89
C LEU A 649 -17.45 -4.51 -14.27
N GLU A 650 -18.06 -5.36 -15.08
CA GLU A 650 -17.85 -5.43 -16.53
C GLU A 650 -19.04 -4.72 -17.22
N LYS A 651 -18.81 -3.51 -17.74
CA LYS A 651 -19.84 -2.71 -18.40
C LYS A 651 -19.68 -2.80 -19.91
N SER A 652 -20.62 -3.47 -20.57
CA SER A 652 -20.63 -3.58 -22.03
C SER A 652 -21.30 -2.37 -22.66
N VAL A 653 -20.63 -1.76 -23.63
CA VAL A 653 -21.12 -0.59 -24.37
C VAL A 653 -21.13 -0.92 -25.86
N PHE A 654 -22.33 -0.93 -26.45
CA PHE A 654 -22.51 -1.03 -27.89
C PHE A 654 -22.49 0.37 -28.49
N ILE A 655 -21.62 0.61 -29.47
CA ILE A 655 -21.35 1.94 -29.99
C ILE A 655 -21.64 1.96 -31.50
N PRO A 656 -22.79 2.48 -31.94
CA PRO A 656 -23.07 2.67 -33.36
C PRO A 656 -22.01 3.53 -34.07
N ALA A 657 -21.92 3.42 -35.39
CA ALA A 657 -21.08 4.30 -36.20
C ALA A 657 -21.50 5.76 -36.03
N LEU A 658 -20.52 6.68 -36.03
CA LEU A 658 -20.74 8.13 -35.96
C LEU A 658 -21.68 8.55 -34.81
N SER A 659 -21.55 7.91 -33.65
CA SER A 659 -22.47 8.10 -32.52
C SER A 659 -21.73 8.25 -31.19
N LEU A 660 -22.48 8.67 -30.18
CA LEU A 660 -22.07 8.68 -28.78
C LEU A 660 -22.88 7.62 -28.04
N ALA A 661 -22.21 6.73 -27.33
CA ALA A 661 -22.85 5.78 -26.43
C ALA A 661 -22.33 5.99 -25.00
N SER A 662 -23.17 5.74 -24.01
CA SER A 662 -22.79 5.85 -22.60
C SER A 662 -22.81 4.47 -21.94
N SER A 663 -21.87 4.25 -21.04
CA SER A 663 -21.94 3.12 -20.13
C SER A 663 -23.07 3.33 -19.11
N PRO A 664 -23.57 2.24 -18.52
CA PRO A 664 -24.39 2.30 -17.32
C PRO A 664 -23.67 3.08 -16.20
N LYS A 665 -24.43 3.89 -15.47
CA LYS A 665 -23.95 4.76 -14.38
C LYS A 665 -23.74 3.95 -13.10
N SER A 666 -22.74 4.38 -12.32
CA SER A 666 -22.43 3.87 -10.98
C SER A 666 -22.35 5.03 -9.99
N TRP A 667 -22.61 4.76 -8.72
CA TRP A 667 -22.48 5.70 -7.63
C TRP A 667 -21.58 5.09 -6.57
N ILE A 668 -20.51 5.80 -6.22
CA ILE A 668 -19.47 5.32 -5.29
C ILE A 668 -19.43 6.32 -4.14
N GLY A 669 -19.63 5.83 -2.91
CA GLY A 669 -19.85 6.70 -1.77
C GLY A 669 -19.23 6.22 -0.48
N CYS A 670 -19.10 7.17 0.44
CA CYS A 670 -18.75 6.97 1.83
C CYS A 670 -19.58 7.92 2.69
N SER A 671 -20.25 7.41 3.72
CA SER A 671 -21.04 8.23 4.64
C SER A 671 -20.60 8.01 6.09
N LEU A 672 -20.56 9.10 6.86
CA LEU A 672 -20.43 9.05 8.31
C LEU A 672 -21.78 8.67 8.91
N ARG A 673 -21.78 7.67 9.78
CA ARG A 673 -22.91 7.08 10.51
C ARG A 673 -24.05 6.54 9.65
N GLY A 674 -23.85 6.44 8.33
CA GLY A 674 -24.81 5.78 7.45
C GLY A 674 -24.87 4.29 7.72
N LYS A 675 -25.99 3.66 7.39
CA LYS A 675 -26.21 2.21 7.52
C LYS A 675 -26.61 1.61 6.18
N TRP A 676 -26.53 0.29 6.07
CA TRP A 676 -26.89 -0.47 4.88
C TRP A 676 -28.34 -0.20 4.44
N LYS A 677 -29.24 0.11 5.37
CA LYS A 677 -30.62 0.50 5.08
C LYS A 677 -30.68 1.78 4.27
N ASP A 678 -29.90 2.79 4.65
CA ASP A 678 -29.82 4.07 3.93
C ASP A 678 -29.26 3.85 2.53
N VAL A 679 -28.26 2.96 2.39
CA VAL A 679 -27.69 2.60 1.08
C VAL A 679 -28.71 1.91 0.19
N ARG A 680 -29.47 0.95 0.75
CA ARG A 680 -30.52 0.23 0.02
C ARG A 680 -31.62 1.19 -0.43
N GLU A 681 -32.11 2.06 0.44
CA GLU A 681 -33.09 3.10 0.12
C GLU A 681 -32.59 4.04 -0.99
N LEU A 682 -31.34 4.52 -0.85
CA LEU A 682 -30.69 5.34 -1.86
C LEU A 682 -30.58 4.60 -3.20
N SER A 683 -30.29 3.30 -3.20
CA SER A 683 -30.20 2.50 -4.42
C SER A 683 -31.52 2.43 -5.17
N TYR A 684 -32.66 2.33 -4.48
CA TYR A 684 -33.98 2.36 -5.10
C TYR A 684 -34.31 3.74 -5.66
N TYR A 685 -33.98 4.80 -4.93
CA TYR A 685 -34.15 6.17 -5.41
C TYR A 685 -33.35 6.43 -6.69
N LEU A 686 -32.08 6.02 -6.72
CA LEU A 686 -31.19 6.25 -7.86
C LEU A 686 -31.49 5.35 -9.07
N SER A 687 -31.93 4.11 -8.84
CA SER A 687 -32.27 3.16 -9.93
C SER A 687 -33.65 3.38 -10.56
N LYS A 688 -34.45 4.33 -10.06
CA LYS A 688 -35.80 4.67 -10.55
C LYS A 688 -36.80 3.49 -10.59
N LYS A 689 -36.51 2.37 -9.92
CA LYS A 689 -37.48 1.29 -9.73
C LYS A 689 -38.54 1.76 -8.74
N THR A 690 -39.72 2.08 -9.27
CA THR A 690 -40.89 2.42 -8.47
C THR A 690 -41.34 1.17 -7.74
N ILE A 691 -41.47 1.26 -6.40
CA ILE A 691 -41.98 0.25 -5.44
C ILE A 691 -40.89 -0.60 -4.77
N LEU A 692 -40.68 -0.33 -3.47
CA LEU A 692 -40.12 -1.29 -2.51
C LEU A 692 -40.92 -2.60 -2.63
N PRO A 693 -40.33 -3.76 -2.96
CA PRO A 693 -41.02 -5.03 -2.80
C PRO A 693 -41.46 -5.12 -1.34
N HIS A 694 -42.78 -5.05 -1.12
CA HIS A 694 -43.39 -5.34 0.16
C HIS A 694 -43.14 -6.81 0.47
N SER A 695 -42.04 -7.09 1.15
CA SER A 695 -42.12 -7.84 2.39
C SER A 695 -41.04 -7.32 3.33
N GLU A 696 -41.49 -6.62 4.37
CA GLU A 696 -40.76 -6.51 5.64
C GLU A 696 -40.69 -7.90 6.28
N LYS A 697 -40.12 -8.91 5.59
CA LYS A 697 -39.55 -10.03 6.31
C LYS A 697 -38.36 -9.44 7.04
N SER A 698 -38.53 -9.22 8.34
CA SER A 698 -37.46 -8.85 9.25
C SER A 698 -36.28 -9.81 9.02
N VAL A 699 -35.28 -9.40 8.25
CA VAL A 699 -34.04 -10.16 8.13
C VAL A 699 -33.25 -9.83 9.39
N HIS A 700 -33.55 -10.56 10.46
CA HIS A 700 -32.76 -10.53 11.68
C HIS A 700 -31.47 -11.30 11.43
N PRO A 701 -30.29 -10.70 11.64
CA PRO A 701 -29.06 -11.47 11.80
C PRO A 701 -29.28 -12.42 12.99
N LYS A 702 -29.20 -13.74 12.80
CA LYS A 702 -29.52 -14.71 13.87
C LYS A 702 -28.28 -15.04 14.71
N SER A 703 -28.39 -14.87 16.03
CA SER A 703 -27.51 -15.45 17.06
C SER A 703 -28.31 -16.39 17.99
N TYR A 704 -27.69 -17.44 18.56
CA TYR A 704 -28.35 -18.73 18.85
C TYR A 704 -28.65 -19.11 20.33
N LEU A 705 -28.01 -18.53 21.36
CA LEU A 705 -28.25 -18.83 22.80
C LEU A 705 -27.79 -17.67 23.71
N ASN A 706 -28.46 -17.44 24.85
CA ASN A 706 -28.10 -16.41 25.84
C ASN A 706 -28.14 -16.96 27.29
N ILE A 707 -27.02 -16.84 28.03
CA ILE A 707 -26.92 -17.17 29.46
C ILE A 707 -26.70 -15.86 30.23
N ALA A 708 -27.36 -15.68 31.38
CA ALA A 708 -27.21 -14.49 32.20
C ALA A 708 -27.20 -14.82 33.70
N ILE A 709 -26.37 -14.13 34.49
CA ILE A 709 -26.45 -14.10 35.95
C ILE A 709 -27.03 -12.75 36.36
N PRO A 710 -28.15 -12.67 37.10
CA PRO A 710 -28.87 -11.43 37.32
C PRO A 710 -28.17 -10.42 38.25
N ASN A 711 -27.14 -10.80 39.01
CA ASN A 711 -26.34 -9.89 39.85
C ASN A 711 -24.83 -10.17 39.68
N GLU A 712 -24.05 -9.14 39.32
CA GLU A 712 -22.58 -9.18 39.38
C GLU A 712 -22.13 -9.17 40.85
N GLU A 713 -21.94 -10.34 41.44
CA GLU A 713 -21.60 -10.45 42.87
C GLU A 713 -20.09 -10.44 43.13
N LEU A 714 -19.74 -9.60 44.10
CA LEU A 714 -18.44 -9.49 44.73
C LEU A 714 -18.27 -10.69 45.70
N LEU A 715 -17.42 -11.66 45.37
CA LEU A 715 -17.21 -12.82 46.25
C LEU A 715 -16.23 -12.48 47.36
N LEU A 716 -16.73 -12.43 48.59
CA LEU A 716 -15.94 -12.13 49.79
C LEU A 716 -15.35 -13.42 50.39
N GLY A 717 -14.06 -13.40 50.71
CA GLY A 717 -13.41 -14.50 51.42
C GLY A 717 -14.09 -14.84 52.76
N LYS A 718 -14.21 -16.14 53.07
CA LYS A 718 -14.86 -16.74 54.26
C LYS A 718 -16.40 -16.75 54.34
N LYS A 719 -17.14 -16.65 53.22
CA LYS A 719 -18.59 -16.96 53.18
C LYS A 719 -18.96 -17.93 52.06
N VAL A 720 -20.03 -18.71 52.27
CA VAL A 720 -20.74 -19.44 51.21
C VAL A 720 -21.52 -18.39 50.41
N ASN A 721 -21.34 -18.37 49.09
CA ASN A 721 -22.01 -17.44 48.19
C ASN A 721 -23.00 -18.22 47.30
N ASP A 722 -24.23 -17.73 47.17
CA ASP A 722 -25.27 -18.34 46.34
C ASP A 722 -25.26 -17.69 44.95
N ILE A 723 -24.97 -18.47 43.91
CA ILE A 723 -24.98 -17.99 42.52
C ILE A 723 -26.22 -18.52 41.80
N GLN A 724 -27.07 -17.61 41.29
CA GLN A 724 -28.19 -17.94 40.41
C GLN A 724 -27.82 -17.76 38.94
N VAL A 725 -28.01 -18.78 38.12
CA VAL A 725 -27.76 -18.78 36.68
C VAL A 725 -29.09 -18.89 35.94
N ASN A 726 -29.43 -17.88 35.16
CA ASN A 726 -30.64 -17.86 34.32
C ASN A 726 -30.26 -18.25 32.89
N VAL A 727 -30.92 -19.29 32.35
CA VAL A 727 -30.69 -19.73 30.97
C VAL A 727 -31.95 -19.50 30.15
N THR A 728 -31.81 -18.82 29.02
CA THR A 728 -32.91 -18.55 28.09
C THR A 728 -32.58 -19.05 26.69
N SER A 729 -33.54 -19.69 26.02
CA SER A 729 -33.38 -20.17 24.65
C SER A 729 -34.35 -19.42 23.74
N THR A 730 -33.89 -18.97 22.57
CA THR A 730 -34.77 -18.37 21.55
C THR A 730 -35.39 -19.42 20.60
N ARG A 731 -35.21 -20.72 20.88
CA ARG A 731 -35.70 -21.83 20.04
C ARG A 731 -37.08 -22.31 20.49
N PHE A 732 -37.95 -22.65 19.54
CA PHE A 732 -39.25 -23.30 19.83
C PHE A 732 -39.13 -24.78 20.22
N MET A 733 -38.04 -25.45 19.86
CA MET A 733 -37.80 -26.85 20.22
C MET A 733 -37.14 -26.96 21.61
N PRO A 734 -37.59 -27.89 22.45
CA PRO A 734 -37.02 -28.11 23.78
C PRO A 734 -35.58 -28.62 23.72
N VAL A 735 -34.70 -27.93 24.43
CA VAL A 735 -33.33 -28.35 24.71
C VAL A 735 -33.34 -29.18 25.99
N THR A 736 -32.88 -30.42 25.89
CA THR A 736 -32.68 -31.33 27.02
C THR A 736 -31.19 -31.59 27.22
N GLY A 737 -30.73 -31.70 28.46
CA GLY A 737 -29.30 -31.80 28.74
C GLY A 737 -28.95 -31.61 30.21
N LYS A 738 -27.70 -31.25 30.49
CA LYS A 738 -27.22 -30.95 31.85
C LYS A 738 -26.48 -29.62 31.88
N ILE A 739 -26.69 -28.85 32.95
CA ILE A 739 -25.92 -27.66 33.30
C ILE A 739 -25.00 -27.96 34.47
N SER A 740 -23.73 -27.55 34.36
CA SER A 740 -22.73 -27.69 35.43
C SER A 740 -21.85 -26.46 35.52
N LEU A 741 -21.26 -26.23 36.69
CA LEU A 741 -20.21 -25.23 36.90
C LEU A 741 -18.85 -25.93 36.97
N ASP A 742 -17.93 -25.51 36.12
CA ASP A 742 -16.52 -25.86 36.23
C ASP A 742 -15.83 -24.80 37.10
N LEU A 743 -15.23 -25.25 38.22
CA LEU A 743 -14.61 -24.39 39.24
C LEU A 743 -13.12 -24.74 39.39
N PRO A 744 -12.28 -23.81 39.87
CA PRO A 744 -10.93 -24.13 40.33
C PRO A 744 -10.90 -25.26 41.38
N ASP A 745 -9.85 -26.09 41.39
CA ASP A 745 -9.74 -27.32 42.20
C ASP A 745 -9.90 -27.11 43.72
N ASP A 746 -9.63 -25.90 44.20
CA ASP A 746 -9.70 -25.47 45.59
C ASP A 746 -11.09 -24.92 45.99
N TRP A 747 -12.06 -24.88 45.07
CA TRP A 747 -13.40 -24.32 45.28
C TRP A 747 -14.44 -25.44 45.36
N ILE A 748 -15.38 -25.32 46.29
CA ILE A 748 -16.42 -26.34 46.49
C ILE A 748 -17.75 -25.84 45.92
N CYS A 749 -18.28 -26.55 44.92
CA CYS A 749 -19.62 -26.32 44.34
C CYS A 749 -20.65 -27.34 44.85
N THR A 750 -21.82 -26.88 45.29
CA THR A 750 -22.96 -27.76 45.63
C THR A 750 -24.26 -27.20 45.04
N PRO A 751 -25.01 -27.94 44.19
CA PRO A 751 -24.70 -29.25 43.58
C PRO A 751 -23.77 -29.14 42.34
N LYS A 752 -23.02 -30.20 41.98
CA LYS A 752 -22.06 -30.16 40.83
C LYS A 752 -22.71 -30.03 39.45
N SER A 753 -23.96 -30.48 39.29
CA SER A 753 -24.72 -30.39 38.04
C SER A 753 -26.22 -30.48 38.30
N GLN A 754 -27.03 -29.89 37.41
CA GLN A 754 -28.48 -29.95 37.43
C GLN A 754 -29.00 -30.34 36.03
N GLU A 755 -30.13 -31.04 35.96
CA GLU A 755 -30.71 -31.47 34.67
C GLU A 755 -31.54 -30.37 34.03
N ILE A 756 -31.39 -30.21 32.72
CA ILE A 756 -32.22 -29.37 31.87
C ILE A 756 -33.25 -30.29 31.20
N SER A 757 -34.50 -30.17 31.61
CA SER A 757 -35.57 -31.06 31.16
C SER A 757 -36.25 -30.60 29.87
N GLU A 758 -36.54 -29.30 29.70
CA GLU A 758 -37.34 -28.79 28.57
C GLU A 758 -37.14 -27.28 28.31
N LEU A 759 -35.89 -26.82 28.14
CA LEU A 759 -35.58 -25.40 27.94
C LEU A 759 -35.93 -24.95 26.50
N ASN A 760 -36.87 -24.02 26.35
CA ASN A 760 -37.25 -23.44 25.06
C ASN A 760 -37.78 -22.01 25.23
N LEU A 761 -38.16 -21.36 24.13
CA LEU A 761 -38.66 -19.99 24.05
C LEU A 761 -39.82 -19.69 25.02
N LYS A 762 -40.64 -20.69 25.37
CA LYS A 762 -41.78 -20.52 26.29
C LYS A 762 -41.48 -20.94 27.73
N ASN A 763 -40.33 -21.56 27.99
CA ASN A 763 -40.02 -22.20 29.28
C ASN A 763 -38.56 -21.91 29.70
N PRO A 764 -38.25 -20.69 30.17
CA PRO A 764 -36.92 -20.35 30.71
C PRO A 764 -36.67 -21.10 32.03
N GLN A 765 -35.42 -21.48 32.31
CA GLN A 765 -35.05 -22.22 33.52
C GLN A 765 -33.93 -21.51 34.28
N ASN A 766 -34.07 -21.45 35.60
CA ASN A 766 -33.09 -20.87 36.52
C ASN A 766 -32.46 -22.00 37.36
N PHE A 767 -31.15 -21.94 37.56
CA PHE A 767 -30.37 -22.93 38.29
C PHE A 767 -29.58 -22.25 39.40
N THR A 768 -29.52 -22.84 40.59
CA THR A 768 -28.81 -22.25 41.74
C THR A 768 -27.66 -23.14 42.19
N PHE A 769 -26.49 -22.54 42.41
CA PHE A 769 -25.27 -23.21 42.81
C PHE A 769 -24.64 -22.50 44.01
N GLN A 770 -24.18 -23.24 45.03
CA GLN A 770 -23.48 -22.69 46.18
C GLN A 770 -21.96 -22.86 46.03
N ILE A 771 -21.19 -21.79 46.21
CA ILE A 771 -19.73 -21.80 46.07
C ILE A 771 -19.05 -21.38 47.38
N GLN A 772 -18.12 -22.21 47.86
CA GLN A 772 -17.26 -21.93 49.02
C GLN A 772 -15.81 -21.67 48.58
N LEU A 773 -15.24 -20.54 49.03
CA LEU A 773 -13.89 -20.07 48.67
C LEU A 773 -12.83 -20.34 49.77
N PRO A 774 -11.57 -20.65 49.40
CA PRO A 774 -10.44 -20.74 50.34
C PRO A 774 -9.91 -19.36 50.79
N GLU A 775 -8.93 -19.32 51.71
CA GLU A 775 -8.28 -18.09 52.18
C GLU A 775 -7.34 -17.52 51.09
N ILE A 776 -7.43 -16.22 50.77
CA ILE A 776 -6.76 -15.62 49.59
C ILE A 776 -5.85 -14.45 50.01
N THR A 777 -4.59 -14.48 49.59
CA THR A 777 -3.52 -13.52 49.96
C THR A 777 -3.17 -12.50 48.85
N VAL A 778 -3.68 -12.66 47.63
CA VAL A 778 -3.37 -11.83 46.43
C VAL A 778 -4.66 -11.46 45.69
N SER A 779 -4.74 -10.24 45.12
CA SER A 779 -5.82 -9.91 44.18
C SER A 779 -5.81 -10.86 43.00
N ARG A 780 -6.97 -11.41 42.62
CA ARG A 780 -7.12 -12.14 41.37
C ARG A 780 -8.53 -12.01 40.83
N THR A 781 -8.65 -11.93 39.51
CA THR A 781 -9.88 -12.35 38.85
C THR A 781 -9.86 -13.88 38.78
N SER A 782 -10.97 -14.53 39.12
CA SER A 782 -11.17 -15.96 38.88
C SER A 782 -12.30 -16.13 37.88
N LYS A 783 -12.34 -17.27 37.20
CA LYS A 783 -13.36 -17.58 36.20
C LYS A 783 -14.16 -18.79 36.62
N LEU A 784 -15.47 -18.68 36.43
CA LEU A 784 -16.44 -19.76 36.57
C LEU A 784 -16.90 -20.12 35.17
N LYS A 785 -16.82 -21.41 34.78
CA LYS A 785 -17.32 -21.83 33.47
C LYS A 785 -18.68 -22.50 33.62
N VAL A 786 -19.71 -21.88 33.06
CA VAL A 786 -21.02 -22.51 32.95
C VAL A 786 -21.02 -23.38 31.70
N LYS A 787 -21.20 -24.70 31.87
CA LYS A 787 -21.24 -25.66 30.76
C LYS A 787 -22.63 -26.23 30.60
N ILE A 788 -23.16 -26.15 29.38
CA ILE A 788 -24.39 -26.81 28.98
C ILE A 788 -24.04 -27.92 27.99
N THR A 789 -24.32 -29.16 28.37
CA THR A 789 -24.06 -30.34 27.53
C THR A 789 -25.38 -30.90 27.00
N SER A 790 -25.48 -31.03 25.68
CA SER A 790 -26.64 -31.60 24.96
C SER A 790 -26.18 -32.55 23.85
N PRO A 791 -27.04 -33.45 23.34
CA PRO A 791 -26.69 -34.34 22.23
C PRO A 791 -26.26 -33.64 20.93
N SER A 792 -26.58 -32.34 20.76
CA SER A 792 -26.27 -31.56 19.54
C SER A 792 -24.97 -30.75 19.60
N GLY A 793 -24.26 -30.77 20.73
CA GLY A 793 -23.03 -29.99 20.92
C GLY A 793 -22.89 -29.43 22.34
N GLU A 794 -21.74 -28.81 22.57
CA GLU A 794 -21.35 -28.20 23.85
C GLU A 794 -21.32 -26.68 23.71
N LEU A 795 -21.98 -25.99 24.65
CA LEU A 795 -21.92 -24.54 24.79
C LEU A 795 -21.34 -24.22 26.16
N SER A 796 -20.38 -23.31 26.21
CA SER A 796 -19.79 -22.87 27.46
C SER A 796 -19.59 -21.37 27.49
N GLU A 797 -19.92 -20.75 28.62
CA GLU A 797 -19.76 -19.33 28.87
C GLU A 797 -18.93 -19.13 30.14
N GLU A 798 -17.94 -18.23 30.08
CA GLU A 798 -17.04 -17.92 31.18
C GLU A 798 -17.46 -16.63 31.87
N ILE A 799 -17.50 -16.67 33.20
CA ILE A 799 -17.95 -15.56 34.04
C ILE A 799 -16.82 -15.17 34.99
N SER A 800 -16.42 -13.89 34.94
CA SER A 800 -15.36 -13.31 35.77
C SER A 800 -15.87 -12.96 37.16
N VAL A 801 -15.07 -13.22 38.20
CA VAL A 801 -15.29 -12.74 39.58
C VAL A 801 -14.01 -12.11 40.14
N LEU A 802 -14.12 -11.03 40.92
CA LEU A 802 -12.98 -10.23 41.43
C LEU A 802 -12.66 -10.54 42.90
N VAL A 803 -11.36 -10.67 43.23
CA VAL A 803 -10.79 -10.82 44.59
C VAL A 803 -9.57 -9.87 44.73
N PHE A 804 -9.28 -9.24 45.89
CA PHE A 804 -8.29 -8.12 46.00
C PHE A 804 -7.27 -8.09 47.19
N ASN A 805 -5.98 -7.69 46.97
CA ASN A 805 -4.95 -7.01 47.83
C ASN A 805 -3.67 -6.46 47.06
N ASN A 806 -2.88 -5.47 47.56
CA ASN A 806 -1.73 -4.79 46.88
C ASN A 806 -0.52 -4.35 47.79
N SER A 807 0.76 -4.45 47.34
CA SER A 807 1.87 -3.45 47.51
C SER A 807 3.33 -3.90 47.13
N LEU A 808 3.99 -3.25 46.13
CA LEU A 808 5.46 -2.94 45.98
C LEU A 808 5.80 -2.27 44.60
N LYS A 809 6.78 -1.34 44.52
CA LYS A 809 7.09 -0.52 43.31
C LYS A 809 8.09 -1.18 42.32
N PRO A 810 8.00 -0.97 40.98
CA PRO A 810 8.96 -1.47 39.99
C PRO A 810 10.34 -0.80 40.09
N LYS A 811 11.39 -1.53 39.71
CA LYS A 811 12.80 -1.10 39.69
C LYS A 811 13.27 -0.77 38.27
N ILE A 812 14.04 0.30 38.12
CA ILE A 812 14.70 0.68 36.86
C ILE A 812 16.22 0.48 37.05
N GLU A 813 16.87 -0.21 36.11
CA GLU A 813 18.31 -0.51 36.14
C GLU A 813 18.95 -0.31 34.75
N ASN A 814 20.12 0.32 34.70
CA ASN A 814 20.96 0.29 33.51
C ASN A 814 21.86 -0.95 33.57
N LEU A 815 21.73 -1.84 32.58
CA LEU A 815 22.52 -3.06 32.47
C LEU A 815 23.87 -2.78 31.79
N PRO A 816 24.88 -3.67 31.93
CA PRO A 816 26.10 -3.60 31.15
C PRO A 816 25.80 -3.54 29.64
N PRO A 817 26.56 -2.72 28.86
CA PRO A 817 26.36 -2.63 27.41
C PRO A 817 26.51 -4.00 26.72
N ILE A 818 25.65 -4.26 25.74
CA ILE A 818 25.76 -5.43 24.86
C ILE A 818 26.29 -4.93 23.51
N GLY A 819 27.53 -5.31 23.18
CA GLY A 819 28.28 -4.65 22.11
C GLY A 819 28.56 -3.19 22.47
N GLU A 820 28.22 -2.25 21.58
CA GLU A 820 28.35 -0.79 21.80
C GLU A 820 27.03 -0.13 22.26
N LYS A 821 26.02 -0.91 22.66
CA LYS A 821 24.66 -0.43 22.93
C LYS A 821 24.35 -0.43 24.43
N ASN A 822 23.90 0.71 24.97
CA ASN A 822 23.46 0.82 26.36
C ASN A 822 22.07 0.19 26.53
N VAL A 823 21.87 -0.62 27.56
CA VAL A 823 20.61 -1.36 27.79
C VAL A 823 19.97 -0.91 29.10
N THR A 824 18.70 -0.57 29.05
CA THR A 824 17.90 -0.19 30.21
C THR A 824 16.87 -1.27 30.46
N LYS A 825 16.75 -1.71 31.71
CA LYS A 825 15.80 -2.71 32.18
C LYS A 825 14.84 -2.08 33.19
N VAL A 826 13.55 -2.30 32.99
CA VAL A 826 12.50 -1.94 33.96
C VAL A 826 11.83 -3.23 34.39
N GLN A 827 11.71 -3.46 35.70
CA GLN A 827 11.24 -4.73 36.24
C GLN A 827 10.30 -4.53 37.44
N ASN A 828 9.12 -5.15 37.41
CA ASN A 828 8.27 -5.39 38.58
C ASN A 828 8.46 -6.84 39.09
N GLU A 829 7.57 -7.37 39.93
CA GLU A 829 7.80 -8.69 40.55
C GLU A 829 7.89 -9.84 39.53
N SER A 830 7.16 -9.77 38.42
CA SER A 830 7.02 -10.87 37.47
C SER A 830 7.31 -10.49 36.02
N LEU A 831 7.38 -9.19 35.70
CA LEU A 831 7.56 -8.68 34.36
C LEU A 831 8.83 -7.82 34.30
N ALA A 832 9.69 -8.10 33.32
CA ALA A 832 10.84 -7.28 33.00
C ALA A 832 10.81 -6.90 31.51
N ILE A 833 11.03 -5.62 31.23
CA ILE A 833 11.19 -5.11 29.88
C ILE A 833 12.60 -4.55 29.68
N THR A 834 13.13 -4.67 28.47
CA THR A 834 14.39 -4.00 28.10
C THR A 834 14.27 -3.19 26.83
N SER A 835 15.03 -2.10 26.77
CA SER A 835 15.08 -1.20 25.62
C SER A 835 16.42 -0.45 25.59
N SER A 836 16.74 0.16 24.44
CA SER A 836 18.02 0.86 24.25
C SER A 836 17.85 2.14 23.43
N LYS A 837 18.38 3.26 23.95
CA LYS A 837 18.46 4.53 23.19
C LYS A 837 19.37 4.42 21.96
N ASP A 838 20.36 3.53 21.99
CA ASP A 838 21.32 3.35 20.89
C ASP A 838 20.76 2.39 19.82
N PHE A 839 19.52 1.92 20.01
CA PHE A 839 18.80 1.03 19.11
C PHE A 839 17.35 1.55 18.92
N VAL A 840 17.25 2.80 18.45
CA VAL A 840 16.01 3.55 18.15
C VAL A 840 14.96 3.65 19.26
N GLY A 841 15.36 3.41 20.52
CA GLY A 841 14.41 3.43 21.64
C GLY A 841 13.32 2.36 21.54
N THR A 842 13.55 1.29 20.76
CA THR A 842 12.61 0.17 20.63
C THR A 842 12.64 -0.72 21.87
N LEU A 843 11.51 -1.37 22.18
CA LEU A 843 11.45 -2.42 23.18
C LEU A 843 12.04 -3.70 22.58
N THR A 844 13.13 -4.20 23.15
CA THR A 844 13.87 -5.37 22.60
C THR A 844 13.51 -6.68 23.29
N SER A 845 12.95 -6.64 24.51
CA SER A 845 12.56 -7.82 25.27
C SER A 845 11.37 -7.51 26.18
N ILE A 846 10.45 -8.46 26.28
CA ILE A 846 9.44 -8.51 27.34
C ILE A 846 9.45 -9.91 27.94
N LYS A 847 9.98 -10.03 29.15
CA LYS A 847 10.02 -11.28 29.91
C LYS A 847 8.99 -11.27 31.02
N TYR A 848 7.97 -12.09 30.88
CA TYR A 848 7.06 -12.40 31.97
C TYR A 848 7.46 -13.75 32.57
N LYS A 849 7.87 -13.73 33.85
CA LYS A 849 8.57 -14.82 34.55
C LYS A 849 9.80 -15.23 33.73
N ASP A 850 9.84 -16.47 33.24
CA ASP A 850 10.94 -17.03 32.45
C ASP A 850 10.64 -17.11 30.94
N THR A 851 9.52 -16.54 30.48
CA THR A 851 9.14 -16.60 29.06
C THR A 851 9.39 -15.26 28.38
N GLU A 852 10.11 -15.29 27.25
CA GLU A 852 10.25 -14.16 26.32
C GLU A 852 9.04 -14.11 25.38
N TYR A 853 8.49 -12.91 25.18
CA TYR A 853 7.30 -12.68 24.35
C TYR A 853 7.58 -11.87 23.06
N LEU A 854 8.81 -11.38 22.87
CA LEU A 854 9.21 -10.66 21.66
C LEU A 854 10.28 -11.41 20.86
N HIS A 855 10.22 -11.27 19.54
CA HIS A 855 11.35 -11.51 18.65
C HIS A 855 12.06 -10.18 18.38
N SER A 856 13.35 -10.09 18.69
CA SER A 856 14.18 -8.92 18.38
C SER A 856 15.50 -9.36 17.76
N ASN A 857 16.01 -8.56 16.83
CA ASN A 857 17.30 -8.75 16.18
C ASN A 857 18.46 -8.09 16.96
N PHE A 858 18.16 -7.41 18.08
CA PHE A 858 19.14 -6.75 18.93
C PHE A 858 20.34 -7.67 19.24
N PRO A 859 21.60 -7.22 19.06
CA PRO A 859 22.02 -5.81 18.92
C PRO A 859 22.16 -5.30 17.46
N THR A 860 21.75 -6.07 16.45
CA THR A 860 21.91 -5.72 15.02
C THR A 860 20.57 -5.61 14.29
N MET A 861 20.48 -4.81 13.24
CA MET A 861 19.28 -4.78 12.38
C MET A 861 19.52 -5.66 11.16
N VAL A 862 18.49 -6.40 10.73
CA VAL A 862 18.54 -7.25 9.52
C VAL A 862 17.40 -6.88 8.57
N PRO A 863 17.51 -7.07 7.25
CA PRO A 863 16.40 -6.81 6.33
C PRO A 863 15.21 -7.75 6.56
N SER A 864 13.97 -7.25 6.42
CA SER A 864 12.72 -8.02 6.62
C SER A 864 11.56 -7.45 5.81
N LEU A 865 10.86 -8.28 5.02
CA LEU A 865 9.65 -8.01 4.22
C LEU A 865 9.64 -6.69 3.40
N PHE A 866 9.39 -5.56 4.06
CA PHE A 866 9.31 -4.21 3.51
C PHE A 866 10.39 -3.24 4.03
N PHE A 867 11.20 -3.65 5.01
CA PHE A 867 12.24 -2.84 5.65
C PHE A 867 13.63 -3.33 5.26
N ASN A 868 14.50 -2.43 4.82
CA ASN A 868 15.92 -2.75 4.63
C ASN A 868 16.66 -2.93 5.98
N GLN A 869 16.13 -2.38 7.07
CA GLN A 869 16.64 -2.52 8.43
C GLN A 869 15.48 -2.78 9.40
N ASP A 870 15.43 -3.96 10.00
CA ASP A 870 14.39 -4.37 10.96
C ASP A 870 15.03 -4.73 12.32
N PRO A 871 14.73 -3.95 13.38
CA PRO A 871 15.17 -4.26 14.74
C PRO A 871 14.34 -5.36 15.43
N GLY A 872 13.15 -5.69 14.92
CA GLY A 872 12.13 -6.45 15.63
C GLY A 872 11.66 -5.75 16.92
N GLY A 873 11.04 -6.51 17.82
CA GLY A 873 10.53 -6.02 19.10
C GLY A 873 9.24 -5.22 18.97
N LEU A 874 9.13 -4.09 19.69
CA LEU A 874 8.07 -3.10 19.50
C LEU A 874 8.65 -1.80 18.93
N LEU A 875 8.72 -1.73 17.60
CA LEU A 875 9.27 -0.59 16.86
C LEU A 875 8.19 0.47 16.62
N THR A 876 8.41 1.71 17.07
CA THR A 876 7.55 2.84 16.70
C THR A 876 8.22 3.78 15.72
N ILE A 877 7.60 3.99 14.56
CA ILE A 877 8.05 4.91 13.50
C ILE A 877 7.00 5.97 13.20
N LEU A 878 7.44 7.10 12.65
CA LEU A 878 6.55 8.12 12.06
C LEU A 878 6.77 8.14 10.54
N LEU A 879 5.68 8.26 9.79
CA LEU A 879 5.67 8.28 8.33
C LEU A 879 4.98 9.55 7.84
N GLY A 880 5.77 10.42 7.21
CA GLY A 880 5.25 11.54 6.43
C GLY A 880 4.69 11.09 5.09
N GLY A 881 3.93 11.96 4.42
CA GLY A 881 3.18 11.61 3.21
C GLY A 881 4.00 11.15 1.98
N ASN A 882 5.33 11.19 2.03
CA ASN A 882 6.22 10.73 0.94
C ASN A 882 7.32 9.76 1.45
N ASP A 883 7.21 9.23 2.67
CA ASP A 883 8.24 8.34 3.22
C ASP A 883 8.09 6.92 2.64
N ASP A 884 9.20 6.34 2.21
CA ASP A 884 9.28 4.95 1.73
C ASP A 884 9.67 4.03 2.88
N LEU A 885 8.87 2.98 3.13
CA LEU A 885 9.11 1.99 4.19
C LEU A 885 10.43 1.23 3.99
N SER A 886 10.91 1.13 2.76
CA SER A 886 12.13 0.39 2.43
C SER A 886 13.42 1.15 2.77
N ASP A 887 13.43 2.48 2.70
CA ASP A 887 14.60 3.33 3.00
C ASP A 887 14.31 4.37 4.10
N LEU A 888 13.89 3.88 5.28
CA LEU A 888 13.62 4.74 6.42
C LEU A 888 14.93 5.21 7.06
N LYS A 889 15.30 6.46 6.81
CA LYS A 889 16.37 7.17 7.56
C LYS A 889 16.12 7.31 9.07
N PHE A 890 14.97 6.85 9.55
CA PHE A 890 14.60 6.81 10.98
C PHE A 890 15.68 6.14 11.84
N PHE A 891 16.33 5.09 11.34
CA PHE A 891 17.32 4.33 12.10
C PHE A 891 18.63 5.11 12.39
N ASN A 892 18.83 6.24 11.72
CA ASN A 892 19.98 7.13 11.94
C ASN A 892 19.72 8.21 12.99
N GLU A 893 18.48 8.34 13.47
CA GLU A 893 18.10 9.38 14.44
C GLU A 893 18.70 9.11 15.83
N LYS A 894 19.05 10.16 16.56
CA LYS A 894 19.70 10.05 17.88
C LYS A 894 18.70 10.24 19.01
N PHE A 895 18.52 9.20 19.83
CA PHE A 895 17.58 9.20 20.95
C PHE A 895 18.24 9.58 22.28
N GLN A 896 17.53 10.39 23.05
CA GLN A 896 17.83 10.68 24.45
C GLN A 896 16.95 9.81 25.35
N GLN A 897 17.44 9.49 26.54
CA GLN A 897 16.73 8.64 27.52
C GLN A 897 16.49 9.41 28.82
N SER A 898 15.31 9.28 29.39
CA SER A 898 14.95 9.74 30.74
C SER A 898 14.07 8.71 31.45
N GLU A 899 14.03 8.74 32.79
CA GLU A 899 13.14 7.87 33.56
C GLU A 899 11.72 8.45 33.66
N VAL A 900 10.73 7.57 33.70
CA VAL A 900 9.33 7.90 33.99
C VAL A 900 9.03 7.41 35.40
N GLN A 901 8.74 8.33 36.32
CA GLN A 901 8.38 8.01 37.71
C GLN A 901 7.07 8.74 38.06
N ASN A 902 5.94 8.19 37.63
CA ASN A 902 4.62 8.77 37.89
C ASN A 902 3.70 7.70 38.48
N ASP A 903 3.61 7.67 39.82
CA ASP A 903 2.84 6.66 40.56
C ASP A 903 1.43 6.51 39.99
N PRO A 904 0.95 5.27 39.69
CA PRO A 904 1.57 3.96 39.97
C PRO A 904 2.50 3.39 38.87
N TRP A 905 2.88 4.18 37.86
CA TRP A 905 3.65 3.78 36.67
C TRP A 905 5.13 4.21 36.72
N TYR A 906 6.03 3.26 36.48
CA TYR A 906 7.47 3.48 36.50
C TYR A 906 8.13 2.87 35.26
N GLY A 907 9.03 3.60 34.61
CA GLY A 907 9.49 3.24 33.26
C GLY A 907 10.60 4.10 32.69
N VAL A 908 10.72 4.06 31.37
CA VAL A 908 11.71 4.82 30.59
C VAL A 908 11.02 5.55 29.44
N GLU A 909 11.47 6.77 29.14
CA GLU A 909 11.05 7.59 27.99
C GLU A 909 12.25 7.82 27.07
N TYR A 910 12.03 7.63 25.77
CA TYR A 910 12.96 7.94 24.70
C TYR A 910 12.47 9.16 23.93
N THR A 911 13.29 10.20 23.86
CA THR A 911 12.98 11.45 23.15
C THR A 911 13.90 11.60 21.95
N VAL A 912 13.34 12.00 20.80
CA VAL A 912 14.08 12.36 19.60
C VAL A 912 13.54 13.65 19.01
N THR A 913 14.44 14.56 18.63
CA THR A 913 14.12 15.66 17.72
C THR A 913 14.49 15.20 16.33
N VAL A 914 13.50 15.06 15.46
CA VAL A 914 13.67 14.50 14.11
C VAL A 914 14.63 15.36 13.30
N ALA A 915 15.73 14.78 12.82
CA ALA A 915 16.79 15.47 12.09
C ALA A 915 17.05 14.88 10.71
N GLU A 916 17.05 13.55 10.59
CA GLU A 916 17.42 12.80 9.38
C GLU A 916 16.25 12.68 8.38
N ARG A 917 15.01 12.68 8.90
CA ARG A 917 13.80 12.62 8.06
C ARG A 917 13.34 14.01 7.61
N LYS A 918 13.60 14.31 6.34
CA LYS A 918 13.29 15.60 5.71
C LYS A 918 11.81 15.98 5.76
N SER A 919 10.88 15.03 5.79
CA SER A 919 9.43 15.26 5.77
C SER A 919 8.86 15.69 7.13
N LEU A 920 9.54 15.36 8.23
CA LEU A 920 9.08 15.53 9.61
C LEU A 920 10.11 16.25 10.51
N LYS A 921 11.12 16.87 9.88
CA LYS A 921 12.25 17.49 10.57
C LYS A 921 11.79 18.56 11.55
N GLY A 922 12.33 18.52 12.77
CA GLY A 922 12.02 19.45 13.85
C GLY A 922 10.89 19.02 14.79
N LEU A 923 10.08 18.02 14.42
CA LEU A 923 9.15 17.41 15.37
C LEU A 923 9.90 16.77 16.54
N VAL A 924 9.32 16.84 17.74
CA VAL A 924 9.82 16.15 18.91
C VAL A 924 8.90 14.98 19.21
N PHE A 925 9.46 13.78 19.09
CA PHE A 925 8.77 12.52 19.28
C PHE A 925 9.28 11.84 20.55
N LYS A 926 8.33 11.41 21.38
CA LYS A 926 8.59 10.71 22.64
C LYS A 926 7.85 9.38 22.66
N THR A 927 8.56 8.31 23.01
CA THR A 927 7.97 7.01 23.31
C THR A 927 8.36 6.59 24.70
N SER A 928 7.39 6.21 25.52
CA SER A 928 7.64 5.73 26.88
C SER A 928 7.07 4.34 27.10
N TYR A 929 7.81 3.52 27.85
CA TYR A 929 7.41 2.19 28.28
C TYR A 929 7.46 2.15 29.81
N SER A 930 6.30 1.88 30.43
CA SER A 930 6.17 1.88 31.88
C SER A 930 5.43 0.65 32.39
N LEU A 931 5.84 0.17 33.55
CA LEU A 931 5.22 -0.94 34.27
C LEU A 931 4.42 -0.42 35.45
N LEU A 932 3.33 -1.12 35.76
CA LEU A 932 2.58 -0.91 36.99
C LEU A 932 3.28 -1.59 38.17
N SER A 933 3.14 -1.00 39.36
CA SER A 933 3.57 -1.58 40.64
C SER A 933 2.91 -2.95 40.93
N GLY A 934 3.59 -3.84 41.66
CA GLY A 934 3.13 -5.19 42.02
C GLY A 934 3.38 -6.27 40.95
N ASP A 935 2.65 -7.38 41.05
CA ASP A 935 2.66 -8.52 40.10
C ASP A 935 1.79 -8.25 38.86
N SER A 936 1.95 -7.08 38.24
CA SER A 936 1.16 -6.67 37.07
C SER A 936 1.75 -7.20 35.77
N GLN A 937 0.89 -7.70 34.89
CA GLN A 937 1.21 -8.18 33.55
C GLN A 937 1.10 -7.08 32.46
N LEU A 938 0.90 -5.82 32.86
CA LEU A 938 0.63 -4.72 31.95
C LEU A 938 1.89 -3.91 31.65
N VAL A 939 2.13 -3.67 30.36
CA VAL A 939 3.06 -2.65 29.87
C VAL A 939 2.25 -1.49 29.29
N LYS A 940 2.44 -0.28 29.81
CA LYS A 940 1.88 0.94 29.24
C LYS A 940 2.86 1.52 28.24
N ILE A 941 2.39 1.80 27.04
CA ILE A 941 3.12 2.51 26.00
C ILE A 941 2.44 3.86 25.78
N ARG A 942 3.21 4.93 25.82
CA ARG A 942 2.72 6.27 25.53
C ARG A 942 3.58 6.92 24.47
N LEU A 943 2.93 7.31 23.39
CA LEU A 943 3.48 8.14 22.32
C LEU A 943 3.06 9.59 22.61
N HIS A 944 4.02 10.50 22.65
CA HIS A 944 3.75 11.93 22.77
C HIS A 944 4.53 12.67 21.70
N ILE A 945 3.84 13.48 20.92
CA ILE A 945 4.42 14.22 19.81
C ILE A 945 4.12 15.70 20.00
N SER A 946 5.15 16.52 19.92
CA SER A 946 5.04 17.97 19.95
C SER A 946 5.65 18.59 18.71
N ASN A 947 5.00 19.63 18.21
CA ASN A 947 5.43 20.41 17.07
C ASN A 947 5.98 21.77 17.53
N PRO A 948 7.28 21.89 17.85
CA PRO A 948 7.88 23.17 18.22
C PRO A 948 8.18 24.06 17.01
N THR A 949 7.90 23.60 15.80
CA THR A 949 8.21 24.35 14.57
C THR A 949 7.13 25.38 14.27
N SER A 950 7.37 26.24 13.27
CA SER A 950 6.35 27.16 12.75
C SER A 950 5.42 26.53 11.71
N ALA A 951 5.65 25.28 11.28
CA ALA A 951 4.87 24.61 10.23
C ALA A 951 3.85 23.63 10.82
N THR A 952 2.71 23.42 10.14
CA THR A 952 1.72 22.40 10.50
C THR A 952 2.12 21.03 9.96
N PHE A 953 1.94 19.94 10.68
CA PHE A 953 2.27 18.60 10.20
C PHE A 953 1.06 17.66 10.15
N GLN A 954 0.98 16.87 9.08
CA GLN A 954 0.09 15.72 8.97
C GLN A 954 0.92 14.47 8.63
N PHE A 955 0.78 13.41 9.43
CA PHE A 955 1.60 12.19 9.31
C PHE A 955 0.95 11.01 10.02
N LEU A 956 1.48 9.80 9.81
CA LEU A 956 1.05 8.56 10.45
C LEU A 956 2.11 8.08 11.45
N SER A 957 1.71 7.56 12.62
CA SER A 957 2.59 6.76 13.47
C SER A 957 2.24 5.28 13.34
N LEU A 958 3.23 4.41 13.25
CA LEU A 958 3.08 2.96 13.31
C LEU A 958 3.91 2.38 14.46
N SER A 959 3.28 1.64 15.36
CA SER A 959 3.93 0.85 16.40
C SER A 959 3.83 -0.63 16.04
N LEU A 960 4.90 -1.20 15.49
CA LEU A 960 4.99 -2.57 14.97
C LEU A 960 5.51 -3.53 16.03
N LEU A 961 4.71 -4.53 16.37
CA LEU A 961 4.97 -5.59 17.32
C LEU A 961 5.41 -6.87 16.58
N SER A 962 6.54 -7.43 17.02
CA SER A 962 7.09 -8.72 16.59
C SER A 962 6.91 -9.76 17.71
N PRO A 963 5.72 -10.38 17.83
CA PRO A 963 5.43 -11.36 18.87
C PRO A 963 6.18 -12.67 18.63
N ALA A 964 6.75 -13.25 19.67
CA ALA A 964 7.27 -14.62 19.63
C ALA A 964 7.36 -15.20 21.04
N ILE A 965 6.98 -16.47 21.21
CA ILE A 965 7.16 -17.15 22.49
C ILE A 965 8.52 -17.85 22.48
N ASN A 966 9.45 -17.41 23.34
CA ASN A 966 10.82 -17.91 23.42
C ASN A 966 11.56 -17.91 22.07
N GLY A 967 11.32 -16.88 21.25
CA GLY A 967 11.95 -16.70 19.94
C GLY A 967 11.30 -17.51 18.80
N SER A 968 10.24 -18.29 19.07
CA SER A 968 9.52 -19.07 18.06
C SER A 968 8.14 -18.49 17.76
N ILE A 969 7.80 -18.44 16.47
CA ILE A 969 6.45 -18.13 15.96
C ILE A 969 5.71 -19.36 15.40
N GLU A 970 6.34 -20.54 15.39
CA GLU A 970 5.67 -21.80 15.04
C GLU A 970 4.48 -22.06 15.96
N ASP A 971 3.36 -22.49 15.38
CA ASP A 971 2.09 -22.79 16.05
C ASP A 971 1.46 -21.62 16.84
N MET A 972 1.96 -20.40 16.67
CA MET A 972 1.28 -19.21 17.15
C MET A 972 0.03 -18.91 16.33
N ILE A 973 -1.02 -18.49 17.01
CA ILE A 973 -2.32 -18.16 16.44
C ILE A 973 -2.61 -16.69 16.76
N ALA A 974 -3.08 -15.93 15.75
CA ALA A 974 -3.60 -14.59 15.95
C ALA A 974 -5.12 -14.62 16.14
N GLN A 975 -5.59 -13.88 17.14
CA GLN A 975 -7.01 -13.72 17.48
C GLN A 975 -7.38 -12.23 17.46
N LEU A 976 -8.46 -11.91 16.75
CA LEU A 976 -9.01 -10.56 16.66
C LEU A 976 -10.34 -10.49 17.42
N GLU A 977 -10.49 -9.46 18.26
CA GLU A 977 -11.70 -9.16 19.01
C GLU A 977 -12.24 -7.78 18.59
N THR A 978 -13.52 -7.74 18.16
CA THR A 978 -14.17 -6.52 17.66
C THR A 978 -15.19 -5.93 18.66
N THR A 979 -15.47 -4.63 18.56
CA THR A 979 -16.48 -3.90 19.36
C THR A 979 -17.91 -4.43 19.16
N ASP A 980 -18.24 -4.91 17.96
CA ASP A 980 -19.62 -5.05 17.49
C ASP A 980 -20.12 -6.51 17.48
N THR A 981 -19.22 -7.48 17.68
CA THR A 981 -19.56 -8.90 17.71
C THR A 981 -18.80 -9.61 18.83
N SER A 982 -19.47 -10.53 19.54
CA SER A 982 -18.81 -11.49 20.44
C SER A 982 -18.00 -12.56 19.69
N ILE A 983 -17.78 -12.36 18.38
CA ILE A 983 -17.10 -13.30 17.49
C ILE A 983 -15.60 -13.02 17.56
N ILE A 984 -14.84 -14.06 17.87
CA ILE A 984 -13.38 -14.02 17.85
C ILE A 984 -12.90 -14.73 16.61
N HIS A 985 -12.23 -13.96 15.77
CA HIS A 985 -11.68 -14.47 14.53
C HIS A 985 -10.31 -15.04 14.82
N THR A 986 -10.18 -16.35 14.60
CA THR A 986 -8.96 -17.11 14.83
C THR A 986 -8.30 -17.42 13.50
N PHE A 987 -7.07 -16.99 13.33
CA PHE A 987 -6.31 -17.23 12.10
C PHE A 987 -5.25 -18.28 12.38
N THR A 988 -5.37 -19.41 11.69
CA THR A 988 -4.34 -20.47 11.70
C THR A 988 -3.39 -20.24 10.53
N ARG A 989 -2.11 -20.59 10.72
CA ARG A 989 -1.05 -20.39 9.71
C ARG A 989 -1.21 -21.27 8.46
N ASP A 990 -2.10 -22.26 8.49
CA ASP A 990 -2.48 -23.11 7.35
C ASP A 990 -3.55 -22.45 6.45
N ASN A 991 -4.09 -21.28 6.84
CA ASN A 991 -5.08 -20.57 6.06
C ASN A 991 -4.35 -19.76 4.95
N PRO A 992 -4.67 -19.96 3.65
CA PRO A 992 -3.95 -19.35 2.52
C PRO A 992 -4.07 -17.82 2.39
N LEU A 993 -4.71 -17.15 3.35
CA LEU A 993 -5.01 -15.73 3.27
C LEU A 993 -3.95 -14.92 4.02
N PRO A 994 -3.03 -14.22 3.35
CA PRO A 994 -2.18 -13.26 4.03
C PRO A 994 -3.06 -12.16 4.62
N ILE A 995 -2.85 -11.88 5.90
CA ILE A 995 -3.53 -10.83 6.64
C ILE A 995 -2.63 -9.61 6.51
N PHE A 996 -2.84 -8.82 5.47
CA PHE A 996 -2.25 -7.49 5.39
C PHE A 996 -3.27 -6.46 5.87
N ALA A 997 -2.89 -5.72 6.93
CA ALA A 997 -3.51 -4.51 7.46
C ALA A 997 -5.05 -4.50 7.44
N LEU A 998 -5.63 -5.18 8.42
CA LEU A 998 -7.01 -4.97 8.81
C LEU A 998 -7.07 -3.72 9.69
N GLY A 999 -7.36 -2.56 9.10
CA GLY A 999 -7.54 -1.33 9.85
C GLY A 999 -8.99 -1.19 10.30
N THR A 1000 -9.22 -1.01 11.61
CA THR A 1000 -10.51 -0.50 12.13
C THR A 1000 -10.42 0.17 13.48
N GLU A 1001 -11.31 1.16 13.64
CA GLU A 1001 -11.79 1.77 14.90
C GLU A 1001 -12.47 0.77 15.86
N HIS A 1002 -12.70 -0.47 15.40
CA HIS A 1002 -13.48 -1.51 16.06
C HIS A 1002 -12.68 -2.66 16.66
N LEU A 1003 -11.37 -2.73 16.41
CA LEU A 1003 -10.52 -3.74 17.02
C LEU A 1003 -10.21 -3.35 18.46
N LYS A 1004 -10.85 -4.02 19.42
CA LYS A 1004 -10.61 -3.81 20.87
C LYS A 1004 -9.30 -4.44 21.29
N ARG A 1005 -8.97 -5.60 20.72
CA ARG A 1005 -7.82 -6.41 21.13
C ARG A 1005 -7.31 -7.27 19.97
N LEU A 1006 -5.99 -7.28 19.81
CA LEU A 1006 -5.27 -8.22 18.95
C LEU A 1006 -4.41 -9.10 19.86
N ASN A 1007 -4.62 -10.42 19.79
CA ASN A 1007 -4.02 -11.38 20.72
C ASN A 1007 -3.23 -12.46 19.97
N TYR A 1008 -2.01 -12.72 20.40
CA TYR A 1008 -1.16 -13.79 19.88
C TYR A 1008 -1.02 -14.88 20.93
N VAL A 1009 -1.36 -16.12 20.57
CA VAL A 1009 -1.45 -17.24 21.52
C VAL A 1009 -0.59 -18.42 21.06
N LYS A 1010 0.15 -19.03 21.98
CA LYS A 1010 0.82 -20.33 21.81
C LYS A 1010 0.92 -21.07 23.14
N GLU A 1011 0.52 -22.34 23.15
CA GLU A 1011 0.66 -23.26 24.30
C GLU A 1011 0.14 -22.66 25.63
N GLY A 1012 -1.04 -22.01 25.57
CA GLY A 1012 -1.65 -21.40 26.74
C GLY A 1012 -1.00 -20.09 27.20
N LYS A 1013 0.04 -19.58 26.53
CA LYS A 1013 0.63 -18.25 26.74
C LYS A 1013 0.11 -17.27 25.71
N SER A 1014 -0.06 -16.01 26.10
CA SER A 1014 -0.61 -14.98 25.23
C SER A 1014 0.06 -13.61 25.37
N LEU A 1015 0.16 -12.88 24.26
CA LEU A 1015 0.54 -11.47 24.19
C LEU A 1015 -0.56 -10.71 23.47
N SER A 1016 -1.17 -9.75 24.14
CA SER A 1016 -2.23 -8.91 23.56
C SER A 1016 -1.84 -7.45 23.46
N ILE A 1017 -2.30 -6.78 22.42
CA ILE A 1017 -2.24 -5.33 22.26
C ILE A 1017 -3.64 -4.73 22.31
N VAL A 1018 -3.80 -3.65 23.08
CA VAL A 1018 -5.08 -2.97 23.34
C VAL A 1018 -4.88 -1.46 23.28
N SER A 1019 -5.73 -0.75 22.54
CA SER A 1019 -5.77 0.72 22.51
C SER A 1019 -7.11 1.22 23.05
N PRO A 1020 -7.12 2.13 24.05
CA PRO A 1020 -8.33 2.83 24.49
C PRO A 1020 -8.74 3.99 23.58
N HIS A 1021 -7.87 4.38 22.64
CA HIS A 1021 -8.14 5.48 21.72
C HIS A 1021 -8.89 4.98 20.49
N SER A 1022 -10.10 5.51 20.26
CA SER A 1022 -10.89 5.20 19.06
C SER A 1022 -10.23 5.69 17.76
N ASP A 1023 -9.38 6.71 17.83
CA ASP A 1023 -8.63 7.26 16.70
C ASP A 1023 -7.30 6.51 16.41
N ALA A 1024 -7.02 5.43 17.14
CA ALA A 1024 -5.85 4.57 16.94
C ALA A 1024 -6.28 3.16 16.50
N ASN A 1025 -5.87 2.77 15.31
CA ASN A 1025 -6.26 1.50 14.67
C ASN A 1025 -5.29 0.38 15.08
N LEU A 1026 -5.81 -0.74 15.56
CA LEU A 1026 -5.02 -1.98 15.64
C LEU A 1026 -4.96 -2.64 14.27
N PHE A 1027 -3.84 -3.26 13.92
CA PHE A 1027 -3.71 -4.02 12.68
C PHE A 1027 -2.89 -5.31 12.88
N PRO A 1028 -3.35 -6.47 12.41
CA PRO A 1028 -2.54 -7.68 12.29
C PRO A 1028 -1.68 -7.68 11.01
N LEU A 1029 -0.59 -8.45 11.04
CA LEU A 1029 0.30 -8.73 9.93
C LEU A 1029 0.64 -10.24 9.93
N ASP A 1030 0.18 -10.98 8.93
CA ASP A 1030 0.50 -12.41 8.76
C ASP A 1030 0.87 -12.71 7.30
N ALA A 1031 2.09 -13.19 7.11
CA ALA A 1031 2.64 -13.65 5.82
C ALA A 1031 2.92 -15.16 5.84
N GLY A 1032 2.03 -15.95 6.45
CA GLY A 1032 2.06 -17.41 6.49
C GLY A 1032 3.26 -17.95 7.27
N LYS A 1033 4.09 -18.77 6.62
CA LYS A 1033 5.30 -19.31 7.25
C LYS A 1033 6.39 -18.26 7.50
N MET A 1034 6.27 -17.06 6.91
CA MET A 1034 7.34 -16.07 6.88
C MET A 1034 7.33 -15.10 8.07
N ILE A 1035 6.18 -14.51 8.45
CA ILE A 1035 6.09 -13.48 9.51
C ILE A 1035 4.73 -13.55 10.20
N LEU A 1036 4.71 -13.33 11.52
CA LEU A 1036 3.52 -13.07 12.33
C LEU A 1036 3.78 -11.81 13.17
N GLY A 1037 2.91 -10.81 13.09
CA GLY A 1037 3.04 -9.53 13.76
C GLY A 1037 1.78 -8.68 13.70
N GLY A 1038 1.90 -7.39 14.00
CA GLY A 1038 0.79 -6.43 14.03
C GLY A 1038 1.13 -5.20 14.86
N GLY A 1039 0.19 -4.31 15.13
CA GLY A 1039 0.54 -3.05 15.76
C GLY A 1039 -0.59 -2.06 15.96
N VAL A 1040 -0.20 -0.83 16.30
CA VAL A 1040 -1.08 0.35 16.43
C VAL A 1040 -0.71 1.37 15.37
N ALA A 1041 -1.68 1.86 14.61
CA ALA A 1041 -1.55 2.92 13.61
C ALA A 1041 -2.42 4.12 13.98
N LYS A 1042 -1.86 5.33 14.01
CA LYS A 1042 -2.60 6.56 14.32
C LYS A 1042 -2.22 7.70 13.39
N SER A 1043 -3.22 8.38 12.84
CA SER A 1043 -3.04 9.60 12.04
C SER A 1043 -2.93 10.81 12.97
N TRP A 1044 -2.01 11.73 12.64
CA TRP A 1044 -1.74 12.92 13.42
C TRP A 1044 -1.91 14.17 12.57
N PHE A 1045 -2.44 15.22 13.20
CA PHE A 1045 -2.47 16.58 12.69
C PHE A 1045 -2.03 17.50 13.85
N LEU A 1046 -0.95 18.27 13.66
CA LEU A 1046 -0.39 19.15 14.69
C LEU A 1046 -0.10 20.53 14.12
N GLU A 1047 -0.75 21.56 14.66
CA GLU A 1047 -0.43 22.97 14.40
C GLU A 1047 0.87 23.40 15.12
N PRO A 1048 1.46 24.55 14.74
CA PRO A 1048 2.63 25.12 15.42
C PRO A 1048 2.40 25.29 16.93
N GLY A 1049 3.31 24.75 17.73
CA GLY A 1049 3.25 24.78 19.19
C GLY A 1049 2.36 23.71 19.82
N GLU A 1050 1.60 22.94 19.03
CA GLU A 1050 0.73 21.90 19.58
C GLU A 1050 1.50 20.64 20.01
N SER A 1051 0.88 19.91 20.92
CA SER A 1051 1.30 18.58 21.33
C SER A 1051 0.10 17.66 21.50
N SER A 1052 0.24 16.41 21.14
CA SER A 1052 -0.79 15.38 21.31
C SER A 1052 -0.17 14.06 21.74
N GLU A 1053 -1.01 13.15 22.23
CA GLU A 1053 -0.58 11.84 22.71
C GLU A 1053 -1.50 10.69 22.29
N CYS A 1054 -0.95 9.48 22.37
CA CYS A 1054 -1.64 8.22 22.16
C CYS A 1054 -1.06 7.19 23.12
N ILE A 1055 -1.94 6.52 23.85
CA ILE A 1055 -1.58 5.51 24.83
C ILE A 1055 -2.12 4.16 24.37
N PHE A 1056 -1.34 3.10 24.50
CA PHE A 1056 -1.83 1.74 24.31
C PHE A 1056 -1.10 0.79 25.26
N PHE A 1057 -1.62 -0.42 25.41
CA PHE A 1057 -1.16 -1.37 26.41
C PHE A 1057 -0.79 -2.70 25.77
N LEU A 1058 0.26 -3.34 26.29
CA LEU A 1058 0.51 -4.76 26.11
C LEU A 1058 0.10 -5.52 27.36
N ILE A 1059 -0.53 -6.68 27.17
CA ILE A 1059 -1.02 -7.56 28.23
C ILE A 1059 -0.44 -8.95 28.01
N LEU A 1060 0.23 -9.50 29.02
CA LEU A 1060 0.90 -10.80 28.98
C LEU A 1060 0.19 -11.79 29.90
N GLY A 1061 0.10 -13.10 29.58
CA GLY A 1061 -0.48 -14.06 30.53
C GLY A 1061 -1.09 -15.31 29.92
N SER A 1062 -1.75 -16.14 30.73
CA SER A 1062 -2.47 -17.33 30.23
C SER A 1062 -3.62 -16.92 29.31
N SER A 1063 -4.05 -17.79 28.38
CA SER A 1063 -5.12 -17.52 27.40
C SER A 1063 -6.51 -17.16 27.99
N ASP A 1064 -6.60 -17.02 29.31
CA ASP A 1064 -7.77 -16.60 30.05
C ASP A 1064 -8.04 -15.11 29.85
N ARG A 1065 -8.99 -14.81 28.97
CA ARG A 1065 -9.50 -13.47 28.66
C ARG A 1065 -9.90 -12.66 29.91
N LEU A 1066 -9.17 -11.58 30.21
CA LEU A 1066 -9.75 -10.38 30.84
C LEU A 1066 -10.64 -9.67 29.79
N LYS A 1067 -11.88 -9.29 30.14
CA LYS A 1067 -12.78 -8.61 29.19
C LYS A 1067 -12.31 -7.16 28.98
N PHE A 1068 -12.36 -6.66 27.74
CA PHE A 1068 -12.00 -5.27 27.42
C PHE A 1068 -12.79 -4.23 28.24
N GLU A 1069 -14.03 -4.53 28.61
CA GLU A 1069 -14.90 -3.67 29.43
C GLU A 1069 -14.38 -3.51 30.88
N GLU A 1070 -13.82 -4.59 31.45
CA GLU A 1070 -13.20 -4.57 32.78
C GLU A 1070 -11.93 -3.70 32.75
N LEU A 1071 -11.14 -3.82 31.68
CA LEU A 1071 -9.92 -3.04 31.45
C LEU A 1071 -10.23 -1.56 31.12
N SER A 1072 -11.30 -1.28 30.38
CA SER A 1072 -11.77 0.08 30.03
C SER A 1072 -12.05 0.95 31.26
N SER A 1073 -12.66 0.37 32.30
CA SER A 1073 -12.93 1.08 33.57
C SER A 1073 -11.66 1.42 34.35
N ILE A 1074 -10.60 0.64 34.17
CA ILE A 1074 -9.26 0.85 34.73
C ILE A 1074 -8.47 1.85 33.87
N PHE A 1075 -8.71 1.92 32.55
CA PHE A 1075 -8.04 2.85 31.64
C PHE A 1075 -8.68 4.25 31.61
N GLN A 1076 -9.96 4.40 31.97
CA GLN A 1076 -10.65 5.69 32.10
C GLN A 1076 -10.36 6.43 33.41
N LYS A 1077 -9.83 5.73 34.43
CA LYS A 1077 -9.38 6.29 35.71
C LYS A 1077 -7.88 6.50 35.69
#